data_AF-A0A817WAX9-F1
#
_entry.id   AF-A0A817WAX9-F1
#
_cell.length_a   1.000
_cell.length_b   1.000
_cell.length_c   1.000
_cell.angle_alpha   90.00
_cell.angle_beta   90.00
_cell.angle_gamma   90.00
#
_symmetry.space_group_name_H-M   'P 1'
#
loop_
_entity.id
_entity.type
_entity.pdbx_description
1 polymer ?
#
loop_
_entity_poly.entity_id
_entity_poly.type
_entity_poly.pdbx_seq_one_letter_code
_entity_poly.pdbx_strand_id
1 'polypeptide(L)'
;MKTAKPWSKTTEPLSYDQIYRYFEQVLEECLESINEFENDYYQGITSSLTHAPKIQSSKRSVSVNALIAWSRPLNELRNARSLHDIRNGKTIRDLLSEARAGTLVESISEDSCHLMQQILDKTNEHLYSKIPVLTNKIADCMNLMQQYFLSFYDIENIQDIIQKKKKEKLPDQYVETAYIYEKSRWLHIFHVNKSLKILREMQQRVEDSKGIVLSSLSRECQELAVRCDCTSLSYVFALPETYIEARRAVVGLQTWLLEDKKYTSFIQTSLKVLDEKYAEAKKMFEIGKAHLSQAEYRTDSFRIQLSKVEQENETNEKKLDELEARLETKERDYLSKRLTCEVYEDQLKKMLKEADNREDTLNNHLSIERFQQEIRQFSKELPKLKAQMDALQGRLEFFKQRKQELLALRVECKKIEHDLQLALEDKILKENELNRVISCRQTIRNIYKCRATNDLPQKIFYSLPVKSKLPGESSNDDLSKAIRIVAKYIGRDWSRLYWNLPFYPMRGKEEVSKDINSIDDKYHRGDVFRDQAVDSLGKWRRFHTRAKLDDLMQALRSINRLDILQIIDRRIVKPKQSMNDNQEEIDPRKKEIEDLNRKLNRLFEKIHTGVITVHDTYVYSKIGLDPLQPVRKHRPLVMH
;
A
#
# COMPACT_ATOMS: atom_id res chain seq x y z
N MET A 1 2.78 45.27 24.77
CA MET A 1 3.40 44.11 24.10
C MET A 1 3.84 44.56 22.70
N LYS A 2 5.14 44.52 22.37
CA LYS A 2 5.61 44.88 21.03
C LYS A 2 5.09 43.82 20.04
N THR A 3 4.32 44.23 19.04
CA THR A 3 3.88 43.35 17.96
C THR A 3 5.13 42.77 17.28
N ALA A 4 5.26 41.45 17.29
CA ALA A 4 6.39 40.78 16.67
C ALA A 4 6.45 41.18 15.19
N LYS A 5 7.64 41.55 14.71
CA LYS A 5 7.87 41.94 13.32
C LYS A 5 7.40 40.79 12.39
N PRO A 6 6.61 41.07 11.34
CA PRO A 6 6.17 40.02 10.43
C PRO A 6 7.36 39.34 9.77
N TRP A 7 7.28 38.02 9.64
CA TRP A 7 8.29 37.22 8.97
C TRP A 7 8.36 37.60 7.49
N SER A 8 9.56 37.61 6.92
CA SER A 8 9.80 37.81 5.49
C SER A 8 10.63 36.64 4.94
N LYS A 9 10.59 36.42 3.62
CA LYS A 9 11.32 35.31 2.96
C LYS A 9 12.83 35.28 3.27
N THR A 10 13.42 36.42 3.63
CA THR A 10 14.86 36.57 3.90
C THR A 10 15.23 36.49 5.37
N THR A 11 14.23 36.48 6.26
CA THR A 11 14.43 36.35 7.71
C THR A 11 14.16 34.93 8.14
N GLU A 12 14.85 34.46 9.17
CA GLU A 12 14.61 33.13 9.73
C GLU A 12 13.26 33.06 10.45
N PRO A 13 12.39 32.05 10.18
CA PRO A 13 11.14 31.87 10.91
C PRO A 13 11.39 31.23 12.28
N LEU A 14 10.84 31.82 13.35
CA LEU A 14 10.95 31.29 14.71
C LEU A 14 9.88 30.24 15.03
N SER A 15 8.76 30.23 14.31
CA SER A 15 7.66 29.29 14.53
C SER A 15 6.75 29.14 13.31
N TYR A 16 5.96 28.06 13.28
CA TYR A 16 4.90 27.88 12.28
C TYR A 16 3.82 28.96 12.37
N ASP A 17 3.51 29.47 13.56
CA ASP A 17 2.53 30.56 13.70
C ASP A 17 2.96 31.84 12.97
N GLN A 18 4.26 32.16 12.97
CA GLN A 18 4.78 33.27 12.19
C GLN A 18 4.63 33.03 10.68
N ILE A 19 4.94 31.82 10.23
CA ILE A 19 4.78 31.41 8.83
C ILE A 19 3.31 31.51 8.41
N TYR A 20 2.39 31.02 9.24
CA TYR A 20 0.97 31.07 8.95
C TYR A 20 0.45 32.51 8.83
N ARG A 21 0.79 33.39 9.77
CA ARG A 21 0.38 34.81 9.71
C ARG A 21 0.91 35.51 8.47
N TYR A 22 2.15 35.20 8.06
CA TYR A 22 2.71 35.72 6.82
C TYR A 22 1.88 35.28 5.61
N PHE A 23 1.51 33.99 5.52
CA PHE A 23 0.68 33.52 4.42
C PHE A 23 -0.73 34.11 4.43
N GLU A 24 -1.35 34.28 5.60
CA GLU A 24 -2.65 34.97 5.71
C GLU A 24 -2.57 36.38 5.15
N GLN A 25 -1.54 37.15 5.54
CA GLN A 25 -1.32 38.50 5.04
C GLN A 25 -1.08 38.52 3.52
N VAL A 26 -0.16 37.68 3.01
CA VAL A 26 0.17 37.66 1.57
C VAL A 26 -1.01 37.25 0.71
N LEU A 27 -1.83 36.30 1.17
CA LEU A 27 -3.02 35.86 0.45
C LEU A 27 -4.12 36.93 0.47
N GLU A 28 -4.29 37.64 1.59
CA GLU A 28 -5.22 38.78 1.67
C GLU A 28 -4.79 39.91 0.73
N GLU A 29 -3.51 40.29 0.75
CA GLU A 29 -2.97 41.29 -0.18
C GLU A 29 -3.15 40.89 -1.66
N CYS A 30 -3.06 39.59 -1.98
CA CYS A 30 -3.36 39.10 -3.33
C CYS A 30 -4.84 39.30 -3.69
N LEU A 31 -5.77 39.02 -2.76
CA LEU A 31 -7.20 39.24 -2.98
C LEU A 31 -7.53 40.72 -3.13
N GLU A 32 -6.93 41.58 -2.31
CA GLU A 32 -7.04 43.03 -2.41
C GLU A 32 -6.52 43.52 -3.76
N SER A 33 -5.33 43.08 -4.19
CA SER A 33 -4.78 43.42 -5.51
C SER A 33 -5.70 42.98 -6.65
N ILE A 34 -6.31 41.80 -6.56
CA ILE A 34 -7.30 41.34 -7.54
C ILE A 34 -8.51 42.27 -7.57
N ASN A 35 -9.05 42.63 -6.39
CA ASN A 35 -10.20 43.53 -6.29
C ASN A 35 -9.87 44.92 -6.87
N GLU A 36 -8.70 45.45 -6.57
CA GLU A 36 -8.23 46.75 -7.07
C GLU A 36 -8.05 46.74 -8.58
N PHE A 37 -7.39 45.71 -9.14
CA PHE A 37 -7.21 45.59 -10.58
C PHE A 37 -8.54 45.41 -11.31
N GLU A 38 -9.43 44.59 -10.76
CA GLU A 38 -10.77 44.39 -11.31
C GLU A 38 -11.58 45.69 -11.29
N ASN A 39 -11.54 46.44 -10.19
CA ASN A 39 -12.21 47.73 -10.08
C ASN A 39 -11.61 48.78 -11.02
N ASP A 40 -10.28 48.90 -11.11
CA ASP A 40 -9.59 49.80 -12.04
C ASP A 40 -9.98 49.51 -13.49
N TYR A 41 -10.05 48.22 -13.86
CA TYR A 41 -10.47 47.81 -15.20
C TYR A 41 -11.90 48.28 -15.51
N TYR A 42 -12.88 47.93 -14.67
CA TYR A 42 -14.27 48.29 -14.95
C TYR A 42 -14.54 49.79 -14.79
N GLN A 43 -14.05 50.43 -13.74
CA GLN A 43 -14.31 51.84 -13.47
C GLN A 43 -13.58 52.75 -14.44
N GLY A 44 -12.32 52.44 -14.77
CA GLY A 44 -11.52 53.23 -15.71
C GLY A 44 -12.09 53.25 -17.13
N ILE A 45 -12.82 52.20 -17.52
CA ILE A 45 -13.53 52.14 -18.80
C ILE A 45 -14.93 52.77 -18.69
N THR A 46 -15.64 52.63 -17.57
CA THR A 46 -17.02 53.14 -17.44
C THR A 46 -17.05 54.66 -17.20
N SER A 47 -15.98 55.28 -16.69
CA SER A 47 -15.91 56.73 -16.47
C SER A 47 -15.97 57.57 -17.76
N SER A 48 -15.75 56.96 -18.94
CA SER A 48 -15.86 57.63 -20.23
C SER A 48 -17.29 57.65 -20.80
N LEU A 49 -18.21 56.85 -20.23
CA LEU A 49 -19.61 56.82 -20.63
C LEU A 49 -20.40 57.89 -19.85
N THR A 50 -20.77 58.98 -20.53
CA THR A 50 -21.37 60.21 -19.97
C THR A 50 -22.71 60.02 -19.22
N HIS A 51 -23.29 58.82 -19.19
CA HIS A 51 -24.58 58.53 -18.55
C HIS A 51 -24.61 57.27 -17.66
N ALA A 52 -23.46 56.71 -17.27
CA ALA A 52 -23.46 55.52 -16.42
C ALA A 52 -23.80 55.86 -14.94
N PRO A 53 -24.80 55.20 -14.32
CA PRO A 53 -25.11 55.41 -12.91
C PRO A 53 -23.91 54.98 -12.03
N LYS A 54 -23.53 55.81 -11.04
CA LYS A 54 -22.46 55.49 -10.09
C LYS A 54 -22.78 54.17 -9.38
N ILE A 55 -22.03 53.11 -9.70
CA ILE A 55 -22.21 51.77 -9.12
C ILE A 55 -21.60 51.77 -7.71
N GLN A 56 -22.42 52.00 -6.68
CA GLN A 56 -22.07 51.74 -5.28
C GLN A 56 -22.54 50.33 -4.89
N SER A 57 -21.71 49.32 -5.10
CA SER A 57 -21.97 47.96 -4.59
C SER A 57 -20.66 47.35 -4.11
N SER A 58 -20.54 47.15 -2.80
CA SER A 58 -19.30 46.75 -2.12
C SER A 58 -19.07 45.24 -2.03
N LYS A 59 -19.89 44.39 -2.67
CA LYS A 59 -19.86 42.94 -2.40
C LYS A 59 -20.11 41.97 -3.57
N ARG A 60 -20.13 42.40 -4.83
CA ARG A 60 -20.20 41.45 -5.96
C ARG A 60 -19.01 41.58 -6.91
N SER A 61 -18.36 40.44 -7.13
CA SER A 61 -17.34 40.16 -8.13
C SER A 61 -17.92 40.31 -9.54
N VAL A 62 -17.15 40.93 -10.43
CA VAL A 62 -17.47 41.32 -11.79
C VAL A 62 -18.61 42.35 -11.91
N SER A 63 -18.28 43.56 -12.37
CA SER A 63 -19.27 44.60 -12.66
C SER A 63 -20.10 44.20 -13.89
N VAL A 64 -21.12 43.36 -13.66
CA VAL A 64 -22.13 42.97 -14.66
C VAL A 64 -22.69 44.19 -15.39
N ASN A 65 -22.92 45.29 -14.63
CA ASN A 65 -23.42 46.54 -15.18
C ASN A 65 -22.44 47.20 -16.17
N ALA A 66 -21.13 47.13 -15.92
CA ALA A 66 -20.14 47.64 -16.86
C ALA A 66 -20.14 46.81 -18.15
N LEU A 67 -20.16 45.47 -18.03
CA LEU A 67 -20.22 44.58 -19.20
C LEU A 67 -21.50 44.77 -20.03
N ILE A 68 -22.65 44.97 -19.39
CA ILE A 68 -23.91 45.31 -20.07
C ILE A 68 -23.81 46.67 -20.75
N ALA A 69 -23.19 47.68 -20.10
CA ALA A 69 -22.99 48.98 -20.72
C ALA A 69 -22.07 48.91 -21.95
N TRP A 70 -21.11 47.98 -21.97
CA TRP A 70 -20.21 47.77 -23.10
C TRP A 70 -20.84 46.93 -24.21
N SER A 71 -21.85 46.10 -23.93
CA SER A 71 -22.38 45.12 -24.89
C SER A 71 -22.90 45.77 -26.16
N ARG A 72 -23.68 46.86 -26.03
CA ARG A 72 -24.28 47.56 -27.18
C ARG A 72 -23.23 48.16 -28.12
N PRO A 73 -22.31 49.05 -27.66
CA PRO A 73 -21.24 49.59 -28.49
C PRO A 73 -20.39 48.52 -29.20
N LEU A 74 -20.12 47.41 -28.52
CA LEU A 74 -19.32 46.32 -29.04
C LEU A 74 -20.07 45.46 -30.06
N ASN A 75 -21.38 45.26 -29.86
CA ASN A 75 -22.24 44.60 -30.83
C ASN A 75 -22.42 45.44 -32.10
N GLU A 76 -22.48 46.78 -32.00
CA GLU A 76 -22.45 47.69 -33.15
C GLU A 76 -21.19 47.47 -34.01
N LEU A 77 -20.00 47.44 -33.38
CA LEU A 77 -18.73 47.15 -34.04
C LEU A 77 -18.68 45.77 -34.70
N ARG A 78 -19.19 44.74 -34.00
CA ARG A 78 -19.29 43.38 -34.52
C ARG A 78 -20.17 43.32 -35.77
N ASN A 79 -21.34 43.96 -35.72
CA ASN A 79 -22.33 43.95 -36.80
C ASN A 79 -21.86 44.70 -38.04
N ALA A 80 -21.15 45.82 -37.88
CA ALA A 80 -20.63 46.63 -38.98
C ALA A 80 -19.65 45.89 -39.92
N ARG A 81 -19.09 44.75 -39.48
CA ARG A 81 -18.26 43.85 -40.30
C ARG A 81 -18.88 42.46 -40.47
N SER A 82 -20.13 42.25 -40.05
CA SER A 82 -20.82 40.96 -40.07
C SER A 82 -20.00 39.83 -39.42
N LEU A 83 -19.28 40.15 -38.34
CA LEU A 83 -18.47 39.16 -37.63
C LEU A 83 -19.36 38.27 -36.76
N HIS A 84 -19.07 36.97 -36.75
CA HIS A 84 -19.74 36.06 -35.83
C HIS A 84 -19.27 36.27 -34.37
N ASP A 85 -18.00 36.59 -34.15
CA ASP A 85 -17.40 36.70 -32.81
C ASP A 85 -16.13 37.56 -32.85
N ILE A 86 -15.89 38.34 -31.78
CA ILE A 86 -14.65 39.10 -31.58
C ILE A 86 -13.77 38.33 -30.59
N ARG A 87 -12.73 37.66 -31.13
CA ARG A 87 -11.94 36.69 -30.37
C ARG A 87 -10.56 37.16 -29.91
N ASN A 88 -9.93 38.08 -30.63
CA ASN A 88 -8.56 38.50 -30.33
C ASN A 88 -8.39 40.01 -30.52
N GLY A 89 -7.31 40.54 -29.95
CA GLY A 89 -7.02 41.98 -29.99
C GLY A 89 -6.62 42.46 -31.38
N LYS A 90 -6.16 41.56 -32.26
CA LYS A 90 -5.85 41.89 -33.65
C LYS A 90 -7.11 42.26 -34.43
N THR A 91 -8.18 41.46 -34.33
CA THR A 91 -9.48 41.75 -34.96
C THR A 91 -10.01 43.11 -34.52
N ILE A 92 -9.82 43.47 -33.25
CA ILE A 92 -10.23 44.77 -32.71
C ILE A 92 -9.43 45.90 -33.35
N ARG A 93 -8.10 45.78 -33.44
CA ARG A 93 -7.25 46.78 -34.09
C ARG A 93 -7.61 46.95 -35.57
N ASP A 94 -7.85 45.85 -36.27
CA ASP A 94 -8.23 45.85 -37.68
C ASP A 94 -9.59 46.57 -37.86
N LEU A 95 -10.59 46.26 -37.03
CA LEU A 95 -11.90 46.95 -37.01
C LEU A 95 -11.76 48.46 -36.76
N LEU A 96 -10.95 48.87 -35.79
CA LEU A 96 -10.73 50.28 -35.48
C LEU A 96 -10.03 51.01 -36.62
N SER A 97 -9.11 50.34 -37.33
CA SER A 97 -8.45 50.92 -38.51
C SER A 97 -9.41 51.11 -39.69
N GLU A 98 -10.28 50.13 -39.93
CA GLU A 98 -11.31 50.17 -40.98
C GLU A 98 -12.39 51.22 -40.67
N ALA A 99 -12.78 51.36 -39.39
CA ALA A 99 -13.71 52.41 -38.95
C ALA A 99 -13.15 53.80 -39.25
N ARG A 100 -11.86 54.05 -38.95
CA ARG A 100 -11.19 55.32 -39.24
C ARG A 100 -11.03 55.57 -40.75
N ALA A 101 -10.87 54.53 -41.54
CA ALA A 101 -10.78 54.61 -43.00
C ALA A 101 -12.15 54.79 -43.68
N GLY A 102 -13.26 54.63 -42.94
CA GLY A 102 -14.61 54.71 -43.50
C GLY A 102 -14.98 53.53 -44.40
N THR A 103 -14.31 52.37 -44.25
CA THR A 103 -14.47 51.20 -45.13
C THR A 103 -15.43 50.14 -44.59
N LEU A 104 -16.11 50.42 -43.47
CA LEU A 104 -17.06 49.50 -42.85
C LEU A 104 -18.44 49.53 -43.53
N VAL A 105 -19.21 48.46 -43.38
CA VAL A 105 -20.52 48.31 -44.01
C VAL A 105 -21.56 49.24 -43.38
N GLU A 106 -21.44 49.48 -42.07
CA GLU A 106 -22.33 50.37 -41.30
C GLU A 106 -21.52 51.46 -40.61
N SER A 107 -22.10 52.66 -40.46
CA SER A 107 -21.46 53.75 -39.73
C SER A 107 -21.46 53.47 -38.23
N ILE A 108 -20.28 53.37 -37.65
CA ILE A 108 -20.08 53.17 -36.21
C ILE A 108 -19.98 54.53 -35.52
N SER A 109 -20.57 54.66 -34.33
CA SER A 109 -20.39 55.86 -33.50
C SER A 109 -18.94 56.03 -33.05
N GLU A 110 -18.49 57.28 -32.96
CA GLU A 110 -17.15 57.62 -32.45
C GLU A 110 -16.96 57.14 -31.01
N ASP A 111 -18.02 57.21 -30.20
CA ASP A 111 -18.06 56.71 -28.82
C ASP A 111 -17.80 55.19 -28.75
N SER A 112 -18.39 54.40 -29.64
CA SER A 112 -18.17 52.95 -29.71
C SER A 112 -16.73 52.61 -30.09
N CYS A 113 -16.13 53.37 -31.01
CA CYS A 113 -14.71 53.21 -31.39
C CYS A 113 -13.78 53.57 -30.23
N HIS A 114 -14.07 54.66 -29.52
CA HIS A 114 -13.29 55.10 -28.37
C HIS A 114 -13.37 54.11 -27.21
N LEU A 115 -14.56 53.64 -26.86
CA LEU A 115 -14.75 52.62 -25.81
C LEU A 115 -13.97 51.34 -26.13
N MET A 116 -14.00 50.88 -27.38
CA MET A 116 -13.31 49.66 -27.78
C MET A 116 -11.78 49.82 -27.75
N GLN A 117 -11.25 50.98 -28.14
CA GLN A 117 -9.84 51.31 -27.98
C GLN A 117 -9.45 51.29 -26.49
N GLN A 118 -10.28 51.87 -25.61
CA GLN A 118 -10.04 51.84 -24.17
C GLN A 118 -10.05 50.42 -23.60
N ILE A 119 -11.00 49.57 -24.00
CA ILE A 119 -11.05 48.16 -23.60
C ILE A 119 -9.77 47.43 -24.06
N LEU A 120 -9.34 47.63 -25.30
CA LEU A 120 -8.13 47.04 -25.84
C LEU A 120 -6.89 47.47 -25.03
N ASP A 121 -6.72 48.77 -24.80
CA ASP A 121 -5.57 49.33 -24.11
C ASP A 121 -5.52 48.88 -22.65
N LYS A 122 -6.66 48.93 -21.94
CA LYS A 122 -6.77 48.44 -20.57
C LYS A 122 -6.57 46.93 -20.46
N THR A 123 -7.09 46.16 -21.42
CA THR A 123 -6.86 44.71 -21.47
C THR A 123 -5.38 44.40 -21.60
N ASN A 124 -4.67 45.09 -22.50
CA ASN A 124 -3.23 44.92 -22.66
C ASN A 124 -2.46 45.40 -21.42
N GLU A 125 -2.79 46.57 -20.87
CA GLU A 125 -2.16 47.09 -19.65
C GLU A 125 -2.22 46.04 -18.54
N HIS A 126 -3.40 45.52 -18.26
CA HIS A 126 -3.58 44.55 -17.18
C HIS A 126 -2.92 43.21 -17.48
N LEU A 127 -3.12 42.65 -18.68
CA LEU A 127 -2.57 41.34 -19.03
C LEU A 127 -1.05 41.32 -19.09
N TYR A 128 -0.40 42.38 -19.56
CA TYR A 128 1.06 42.40 -19.72
C TYR A 128 1.82 43.00 -18.54
N SER A 129 1.18 43.83 -17.69
CA SER A 129 1.85 44.45 -16.54
C SER A 129 1.35 43.94 -15.18
N LYS A 130 0.04 43.93 -14.94
CA LYS A 130 -0.53 43.66 -13.60
C LYS A 130 -0.68 42.16 -13.31
N ILE A 131 -1.23 41.41 -14.25
CA ILE A 131 -1.46 39.96 -14.13
C ILE A 131 -0.16 39.15 -13.95
N PRO A 132 0.97 39.41 -14.65
CA PRO A 132 2.21 38.69 -14.40
C PRO A 132 2.74 38.91 -12.98
N VAL A 133 2.65 40.13 -12.45
CA VAL A 133 3.07 40.46 -11.08
C VAL A 133 2.25 39.66 -10.07
N LEU A 134 0.92 39.63 -10.23
CA LEU A 134 0.03 38.84 -9.40
C LEU A 134 0.30 37.33 -9.52
N THR A 135 0.46 36.83 -10.75
CA THR A 135 0.75 35.42 -11.03
C THR A 135 2.05 34.97 -10.36
N ASN A 136 3.09 35.80 -10.42
CA ASN A 136 4.36 35.55 -9.76
C ASN A 136 4.21 35.55 -8.23
N LYS A 137 3.45 36.50 -7.66
CA LYS A 137 3.18 36.56 -6.22
C LYS A 137 2.46 35.30 -5.72
N ILE A 138 1.44 34.82 -6.46
CA ILE A 138 0.72 33.58 -6.15
C ILE A 138 1.63 32.35 -6.30
N ALA A 139 2.42 32.27 -7.38
CA ALA A 139 3.34 31.16 -7.61
C ALA A 139 4.42 31.07 -6.52
N ASP A 140 4.97 32.21 -6.11
CA ASP A 140 5.92 32.32 -5.01
C ASP A 140 5.31 31.87 -3.68
N CYS A 141 4.07 32.28 -3.40
CA CYS A 141 3.32 31.85 -2.23
C CYS A 141 3.15 30.33 -2.21
N MET A 142 2.71 29.75 -3.34
CA MET A 142 2.56 28.31 -3.50
C MET A 142 3.90 27.56 -3.30
N ASN A 143 4.99 28.05 -3.88
CA ASN A 143 6.31 27.42 -3.74
C ASN A 143 6.80 27.40 -2.29
N LEU A 144 6.59 28.50 -1.56
CA LEU A 144 6.90 28.53 -0.12
C LEU A 144 5.99 27.61 0.69
N MET A 145 4.69 27.55 0.40
CA MET A 145 3.80 26.60 1.05
C MET A 145 4.23 25.16 0.80
N GLN A 146 4.64 24.81 -0.44
CA GLN A 146 5.19 23.49 -0.75
C GLN A 146 6.42 23.14 0.09
N GLN A 147 7.27 24.14 0.37
CA GLN A 147 8.48 23.99 1.16
C GLN A 147 8.18 23.76 2.66
N TYR A 148 7.23 24.52 3.23
CA TYR A 148 6.98 24.49 4.69
C TYR A 148 5.84 23.56 5.12
N PHE A 149 4.82 23.35 4.29
CA PHE A 149 3.62 22.59 4.63
C PHE A 149 3.82 21.13 4.22
N LEU A 150 4.70 20.46 4.97
CA LEU A 150 5.08 19.06 4.74
C LEU A 150 4.17 18.11 5.54
N SER A 151 3.76 17.01 4.91
CA SER A 151 3.02 15.91 5.57
C SER A 151 3.93 14.93 6.31
N PHE A 152 5.19 14.78 5.86
CA PHE A 152 6.11 13.72 6.29
C PHE A 152 5.59 12.29 6.03
N TYR A 153 4.59 12.14 5.16
CA TYR A 153 4.04 10.86 4.74
C TYR A 153 4.17 10.72 3.22
N ASP A 154 4.78 9.62 2.78
CA ASP A 154 5.06 9.39 1.37
C ASP A 154 3.99 8.47 0.75
N ILE A 155 3.35 8.92 -0.34
CA ILE A 155 2.41 8.11 -1.14
C ILE A 155 3.06 7.77 -2.47
N GLU A 156 3.25 6.47 -2.72
CA GLU A 156 3.77 5.98 -3.99
C GLU A 156 2.84 6.36 -5.15
N ASN A 157 3.41 6.94 -6.22
CA ASN A 157 2.68 7.35 -7.43
C ASN A 157 1.55 8.38 -7.20
N ILE A 158 1.68 9.26 -6.19
CA ILE A 158 0.66 10.29 -5.89
C ILE A 158 0.20 11.10 -7.12
N GLN A 159 1.13 11.45 -8.02
CA GLN A 159 0.81 12.21 -9.23
C GLN A 159 -0.12 11.44 -10.18
N ASP A 160 0.10 10.13 -10.34
CA ASP A 160 -0.75 9.27 -11.17
C ASP A 160 -2.14 9.10 -10.55
N ILE A 161 -2.21 9.01 -9.21
CA ILE A 161 -3.49 8.90 -8.48
C ILE A 161 -4.33 10.16 -8.68
N ILE A 162 -3.73 11.34 -8.51
CA ILE A 162 -4.44 12.63 -8.67
C ILE A 162 -4.87 12.87 -10.11
N GLN A 163 -4.06 12.43 -11.07
CA GLN A 163 -4.40 12.48 -12.49
C GLN A 163 -5.37 11.37 -12.92
N LYS A 164 -5.87 10.55 -11.98
CA LYS A 164 -6.76 9.40 -12.23
C LYS A 164 -6.19 8.38 -13.24
N LYS A 165 -4.86 8.29 -13.34
CA LYS A 165 -4.15 7.34 -14.21
C LYS A 165 -3.96 5.97 -13.58
N LYS A 166 -3.99 5.88 -12.24
CA LYS A 166 -3.87 4.63 -11.48
C LYS A 166 -5.01 4.52 -10.47
N LYS A 167 -5.40 3.27 -10.17
CA LYS A 167 -6.33 2.99 -9.07
C LYS A 167 -5.65 3.28 -7.75
N GLU A 168 -6.39 3.94 -6.86
CA GLU A 168 -5.96 4.26 -5.51
C GLU A 168 -5.91 2.99 -4.66
N LYS A 169 -4.74 2.68 -4.11
CA LYS A 169 -4.64 1.67 -3.05
C LYS A 169 -4.98 2.37 -1.74
N LEU A 170 -6.01 1.88 -1.05
CA LEU A 170 -6.41 2.44 0.23
C LEU A 170 -5.28 2.27 1.25
N PRO A 171 -4.98 3.32 2.05
CA PRO A 171 -3.99 3.23 3.11
C PRO A 171 -4.49 2.32 4.24
N ASP A 172 -3.59 1.99 5.15
CA ASP A 172 -4.00 1.45 6.44
C ASP A 172 -4.90 2.47 7.17
N GLN A 173 -6.01 2.02 7.76
CA GLN A 173 -6.92 2.87 8.53
C GLN A 173 -6.19 3.68 9.61
N TYR A 174 -5.11 3.12 10.16
CA TYR A 174 -4.30 3.75 11.21
C TYR A 174 -3.45 4.93 10.73
N VAL A 175 -3.22 5.09 9.43
CA VAL A 175 -2.45 6.21 8.85
C VAL A 175 -3.28 7.11 7.93
N GLU A 176 -4.61 6.95 7.96
CA GLU A 176 -5.55 7.64 7.09
C GLU A 176 -5.43 9.18 7.18
N THR A 177 -5.28 9.74 8.38
CA THR A 177 -5.13 11.20 8.57
C THR A 177 -3.92 11.76 7.81
N ALA A 178 -2.79 11.06 7.84
CA ALA A 178 -1.57 11.48 7.15
C ALA A 178 -1.72 11.31 5.63
N TYR A 179 -2.35 10.21 5.21
CA TYR A 179 -2.66 9.94 3.81
C TYR A 179 -3.58 11.01 3.20
N ILE A 180 -4.71 11.31 3.85
CA ILE A 180 -5.69 12.30 3.38
C ILE A 180 -5.04 13.67 3.25
N TYR A 181 -4.22 14.07 4.23
CA TYR A 181 -3.54 15.36 4.19
C TYR A 181 -2.55 15.45 3.03
N GLU A 182 -1.69 14.43 2.81
CA GLU A 182 -0.76 14.44 1.67
C GLU A 182 -1.51 14.45 0.33
N LYS A 183 -2.60 13.69 0.21
CA LYS A 183 -3.46 13.72 -0.97
C LYS A 183 -4.07 15.10 -1.21
N SER A 184 -4.61 15.73 -0.16
CA SER A 184 -5.20 17.07 -0.24
C SER A 184 -4.17 18.12 -0.66
N ARG A 185 -2.98 18.09 -0.04
CA ARG A 185 -1.83 18.95 -0.38
C ARG A 185 -1.50 18.90 -1.87
N TRP A 186 -1.36 17.70 -2.44
CA TRP A 186 -1.07 17.58 -3.87
C TRP A 186 -2.24 17.98 -4.77
N LEU A 187 -3.48 17.78 -4.31
CA LEU A 187 -4.67 18.24 -5.03
C LEU A 187 -4.71 19.78 -5.11
N HIS A 188 -4.41 20.47 -4.02
CA HIS A 188 -4.26 21.92 -3.98
C HIS A 188 -3.15 22.39 -4.92
N ILE A 189 -1.96 21.76 -4.88
CA ILE A 189 -0.85 22.04 -5.80
C ILE A 189 -1.29 21.87 -7.26
N PHE A 190 -2.00 20.80 -7.58
CA PHE A 190 -2.48 20.54 -8.94
C PHE A 190 -3.47 21.61 -9.40
N HIS A 191 -4.46 21.96 -8.59
CA HIS A 191 -5.47 22.95 -8.94
C HIS A 191 -4.88 24.35 -9.09
N VAL A 192 -4.01 24.78 -8.15
CA VAL A 192 -3.35 26.09 -8.22
C VAL A 192 -2.46 26.16 -9.47
N ASN A 193 -1.67 25.12 -9.77
CA ASN A 193 -0.87 25.08 -11.00
C ASN A 193 -1.73 25.14 -12.27
N LYS A 194 -2.90 24.49 -12.26
CA LYS A 194 -3.84 24.57 -13.39
C LYS A 194 -4.32 26.01 -13.60
N SER A 195 -4.72 26.71 -12.54
CA SER A 195 -5.13 28.12 -12.62
C SER A 195 -3.96 29.02 -13.05
N LEU A 196 -2.77 28.88 -12.47
CA LEU A 196 -1.57 29.62 -12.87
C LEU A 196 -1.19 29.39 -14.35
N LYS A 197 -1.40 28.17 -14.87
CA LYS A 197 -1.20 27.87 -16.28
C LYS A 197 -2.18 28.63 -17.15
N ILE A 198 -3.47 28.68 -16.79
CA ILE A 198 -4.49 29.45 -17.53
C ILE A 198 -4.14 30.95 -17.53
N LEU A 199 -3.71 31.51 -16.40
CA LEU A 199 -3.28 32.92 -16.31
C LEU A 199 -2.16 33.25 -17.29
N ARG A 200 -1.15 32.37 -17.40
CA ARG A 200 -0.02 32.55 -18.34
C ARG A 200 -0.45 32.38 -19.80
N GLU A 201 -1.30 31.39 -20.08
CA GLU A 201 -1.79 31.14 -21.43
C GLU A 201 -2.73 32.24 -21.93
N MET A 202 -3.44 32.96 -21.05
CA MET A 202 -4.37 34.00 -21.47
C MET A 202 -3.69 35.13 -22.25
N GLN A 203 -2.48 35.53 -21.83
CA GLN A 203 -1.66 36.51 -22.57
C GLN A 203 -1.43 36.06 -24.02
N GLN A 204 -1.06 34.79 -24.20
CA GLN A 204 -0.81 34.24 -25.53
C GLN A 204 -2.10 34.11 -26.36
N ARG A 205 -3.22 33.73 -25.75
CA ARG A 205 -4.51 33.55 -26.44
C ARG A 205 -5.11 34.86 -26.96
N VAL A 206 -4.86 35.97 -26.28
CA VAL A 206 -5.32 37.32 -26.66
C VAL A 206 -4.62 37.82 -27.93
N GLU A 207 -3.37 37.40 -28.15
CA GLU A 207 -2.58 37.72 -29.34
C GLU A 207 -2.67 36.68 -30.46
N ASP A 208 -3.00 35.42 -30.13
CA ASP A 208 -3.09 34.35 -31.11
C ASP A 208 -4.16 34.66 -32.17
N SER A 209 -3.83 34.36 -33.42
CA SER A 209 -4.73 34.33 -34.58
C SER A 209 -6.05 33.61 -34.30
N LYS A 210 -6.04 32.54 -33.50
CA LYS A 210 -7.24 31.77 -33.13
C LYS A 210 -8.13 32.49 -32.13
N GLY A 211 -7.53 33.36 -31.31
CA GLY A 211 -8.19 34.12 -30.25
C GLY A 211 -8.80 33.27 -29.14
N ILE A 212 -9.58 33.94 -28.29
CA ILE A 212 -10.33 33.34 -27.19
C ILE A 212 -11.67 32.84 -27.74
N VAL A 213 -12.01 31.60 -27.40
CA VAL A 213 -13.33 31.04 -27.66
C VAL A 213 -14.06 30.93 -26.33
N LEU A 214 -15.30 31.42 -26.24
CA LEU A 214 -16.11 31.40 -25.01
C LEU A 214 -16.21 30.00 -24.38
N SER A 215 -16.35 28.93 -25.19
CA SER A 215 -16.41 27.55 -24.70
C SER A 215 -15.12 27.05 -24.04
N SER A 216 -14.00 27.74 -24.25
CA SER A 216 -12.70 27.43 -23.62
C SER A 216 -12.51 28.11 -22.26
N LEU A 217 -13.39 29.04 -21.88
CA LEU A 217 -13.38 29.74 -20.60
C LEU A 217 -14.12 28.94 -19.52
N SER A 218 -13.92 29.31 -18.26
CA SER A 218 -14.64 28.73 -17.13
C SER A 218 -16.16 28.85 -17.27
N ARG A 219 -16.88 27.92 -16.63
CA ARG A 219 -18.36 27.94 -16.64
C ARG A 219 -18.89 29.23 -16.03
N GLU A 220 -18.26 29.74 -14.97
CA GLU A 220 -18.63 31.01 -14.34
C GLU A 220 -18.54 32.18 -15.33
N CYS A 221 -17.51 32.18 -16.18
CA CYS A 221 -17.33 33.20 -17.21
C CYS A 221 -18.32 33.06 -18.38
N GLN A 222 -18.66 31.82 -18.76
CA GLN A 222 -19.69 31.55 -19.78
C GLN A 222 -21.08 32.03 -19.32
N GLU A 223 -21.45 31.72 -18.08
CA GLU A 223 -22.72 32.17 -17.48
C GLU A 223 -22.75 33.69 -17.32
N LEU A 224 -21.60 34.34 -17.08
CA LEU A 224 -21.49 35.79 -17.08
C LEU A 224 -21.72 36.37 -18.49
N ALA A 225 -21.14 35.78 -19.53
CA ALA A 225 -21.32 36.22 -20.91
C ALA A 225 -22.77 36.14 -21.38
N VAL A 226 -23.47 35.07 -21.02
CA VAL A 226 -24.91 34.92 -21.29
C VAL A 226 -25.73 36.00 -20.57
N ARG A 227 -25.45 36.26 -19.28
CA ARG A 227 -26.17 37.27 -18.51
C ARG A 227 -25.99 38.70 -19.03
N CYS A 228 -24.87 38.98 -19.68
CA CYS A 228 -24.56 40.31 -20.21
C CYS A 228 -24.96 40.48 -21.70
N ASP A 229 -25.51 39.44 -22.33
CA ASP A 229 -25.76 39.38 -23.78
C ASP A 229 -24.49 39.63 -24.64
N CYS A 230 -23.37 39.08 -24.17
CA CYS A 230 -22.04 39.26 -24.75
C CYS A 230 -21.43 37.93 -25.25
N THR A 231 -22.24 36.95 -25.61
CA THR A 231 -21.79 35.58 -25.98
C THR A 231 -20.89 35.53 -27.23
N SER A 232 -20.91 36.60 -28.02
CA SER A 232 -20.15 36.81 -29.27
C SER A 232 -19.00 37.81 -29.13
N LEU A 233 -18.67 38.17 -27.88
CA LEU A 233 -17.62 39.12 -27.54
C LEU A 233 -16.58 38.43 -26.65
N SER A 234 -16.09 37.26 -27.11
CA SER A 234 -15.23 36.37 -26.32
C SER A 234 -13.97 37.08 -25.78
N TYR A 235 -13.43 38.04 -26.52
CA TYR A 235 -12.28 38.84 -26.11
C TYR A 235 -12.49 39.61 -24.80
N VAL A 236 -13.67 40.19 -24.59
CA VAL A 236 -13.98 41.02 -23.40
C VAL A 236 -13.88 40.20 -22.11
N PHE A 237 -14.03 38.87 -22.24
CA PHE A 237 -13.98 37.92 -21.14
C PHE A 237 -12.57 37.42 -20.80
N ALA A 238 -11.53 37.88 -21.50
CA ALA A 238 -10.13 37.54 -21.19
C ALA A 238 -9.75 37.90 -19.74
N LEU A 239 -9.98 39.16 -19.34
CA LEU A 239 -9.67 39.63 -17.99
C LEU A 239 -10.61 39.09 -16.92
N PRO A 240 -11.94 39.05 -17.10
CA PRO A 240 -12.85 38.38 -16.18
C PRO A 240 -12.41 36.95 -15.85
N GLU A 241 -12.07 36.15 -16.86
CA GLU A 241 -11.54 34.79 -16.65
C GLU A 241 -10.23 34.81 -15.84
N THR A 242 -9.34 35.73 -16.17
CA THR A 242 -8.05 35.88 -15.47
C THR A 242 -8.26 36.19 -13.98
N TYR A 243 -9.19 37.07 -13.63
CA TYR A 243 -9.51 37.36 -12.23
C TYR A 243 -10.17 36.18 -11.53
N ILE A 244 -11.07 35.45 -12.21
CA ILE A 244 -11.71 34.23 -11.69
C ILE A 244 -10.64 33.18 -11.35
N GLU A 245 -9.71 32.91 -12.27
CA GLU A 245 -8.65 31.92 -12.05
C GLU A 245 -7.65 32.36 -10.98
N ALA A 246 -7.32 33.65 -10.90
CA ALA A 246 -6.46 34.18 -9.83
C ALA A 246 -7.11 34.02 -8.45
N ARG A 247 -8.41 34.35 -8.32
CA ARG A 247 -9.16 34.12 -7.08
C ARG A 247 -9.22 32.64 -6.73
N ARG A 248 -9.49 31.76 -7.71
CA ARG A 248 -9.52 30.31 -7.50
C ARG A 248 -8.18 29.78 -6.97
N ALA A 249 -7.08 30.26 -7.52
CA ALA A 249 -5.74 29.94 -7.03
C ALA A 249 -5.53 30.38 -5.58
N VAL A 250 -5.88 31.64 -5.25
CA VAL A 250 -5.73 32.18 -3.89
C VAL A 250 -6.62 31.45 -2.88
N VAL A 251 -7.88 31.17 -3.21
CA VAL A 251 -8.80 30.39 -2.37
C VAL A 251 -8.28 28.97 -2.16
N GLY A 252 -7.69 28.34 -3.18
CA GLY A 252 -7.03 27.05 -3.04
C GLY A 252 -5.89 27.08 -2.02
N LEU A 253 -5.04 28.10 -2.07
CA LEU A 253 -3.95 28.29 -1.11
C LEU A 253 -4.46 28.60 0.31
N GLN A 254 -5.50 29.42 0.46
CA GLN A 254 -6.15 29.68 1.75
C GLN A 254 -6.75 28.40 2.35
N THR A 255 -7.41 27.57 1.53
CA THR A 255 -7.96 26.29 1.96
C THR A 255 -6.85 25.36 2.47
N TRP A 256 -5.76 25.23 1.71
CA TRP A 256 -4.60 24.43 2.12
C TRP A 256 -3.98 24.95 3.42
N LEU A 257 -3.84 26.27 3.58
CA LEU A 257 -3.34 26.88 4.82
C LEU A 257 -4.19 26.50 6.04
N LEU A 258 -5.52 26.54 5.91
CA LEU A 258 -6.42 26.16 7.00
C LEU A 258 -6.34 24.66 7.34
N GLU A 259 -6.13 23.81 6.34
CA GLU A 259 -5.90 22.36 6.54
C GLU A 259 -4.57 22.09 7.26
N ASP A 260 -3.47 22.74 6.83
CA ASP A 260 -2.14 22.55 7.46
C ASP A 260 -2.12 23.01 8.93
N LYS A 261 -2.82 24.11 9.24
CA LYS A 261 -3.02 24.58 10.63
C LYS A 261 -3.65 23.51 11.54
N LYS A 262 -4.61 22.75 11.01
CA LYS A 262 -5.31 21.69 11.75
C LYS A 262 -4.55 20.36 11.75
N TYR A 263 -3.65 20.15 10.79
CA TYR A 263 -2.99 18.87 10.59
C TYR A 263 -2.23 18.35 11.83
N THR A 264 -1.47 19.21 12.50
CA THR A 264 -0.68 18.81 13.67
C THR A 264 -1.57 18.30 14.82
N SER A 265 -2.72 18.94 15.07
CA SER A 265 -3.65 18.49 16.12
C SER A 265 -4.37 17.21 15.72
N PHE A 266 -4.72 17.03 14.44
CA PHE A 266 -5.28 15.76 13.96
C PHE A 266 -4.30 14.60 14.10
N ILE A 267 -3.03 14.78 13.73
CA ILE A 267 -1.98 13.76 13.93
C ILE A 267 -1.80 13.44 15.42
N GLN A 268 -1.86 14.43 16.31
CA GLN A 268 -1.80 14.20 17.75
C GLN A 268 -2.97 13.35 18.25
N THR A 269 -4.19 13.62 17.77
CA THR A 269 -5.38 12.83 18.09
C THR A 269 -5.25 11.41 17.57
N SER A 270 -4.82 11.22 16.32
CA SER A 270 -4.59 9.88 15.73
C SER A 270 -3.52 9.10 16.49
N LEU A 271 -2.47 9.77 16.99
CA LEU A 271 -1.45 9.14 17.83
C LEU A 271 -2.03 8.64 19.17
N LYS A 272 -2.90 9.41 19.82
CA LYS A 272 -3.57 8.99 21.07
C LYS A 272 -4.46 7.77 20.85
N VAL A 273 -5.28 7.78 19.80
CA VAL A 273 -6.13 6.63 19.42
C VAL A 273 -5.27 5.40 19.14
N LEU A 274 -4.11 5.57 18.48
CA LEU A 274 -3.16 4.48 18.24
C LEU A 274 -2.46 3.98 19.50
N ASP A 275 -2.17 4.85 20.46
CA ASP A 275 -1.62 4.45 21.76
C ASP A 275 -2.62 3.57 22.53
N GLU A 276 -3.92 3.89 22.50
CA GLU A 276 -4.99 3.08 23.08
C GLU A 276 -5.13 1.73 22.36
N LYS A 277 -5.17 1.74 21.03
CA LYS A 277 -5.24 0.51 20.21
C LYS A 277 -4.03 -0.38 20.39
N TYR A 278 -2.85 0.19 20.57
CA TYR A 278 -1.65 -0.57 20.90
C TYR A 278 -1.77 -1.28 22.25
N ALA A 279 -2.30 -0.60 23.27
CA ALA A 279 -2.50 -1.20 24.58
C ALA A 279 -3.51 -2.36 24.52
N GLU A 280 -4.61 -2.17 23.78
CA GLU A 280 -5.63 -3.21 23.53
C GLU A 280 -5.03 -4.42 22.78
N ALA A 281 -4.37 -4.19 21.65
CA ALA A 281 -3.76 -5.25 20.85
C ALA A 281 -2.68 -6.03 21.64
N LYS A 282 -1.87 -5.32 22.43
CA LYS A 282 -0.87 -5.95 23.31
C LYS A 282 -1.52 -6.84 24.36
N LYS A 283 -2.59 -6.37 25.01
CA LYS A 283 -3.35 -7.16 25.98
C LYS A 283 -3.93 -8.42 25.33
N MET A 284 -4.52 -8.31 24.14
CA MET A 284 -5.09 -9.44 23.41
C MET A 284 -4.02 -10.45 23.00
N PHE A 285 -2.84 -9.99 22.57
CA PHE A 285 -1.70 -10.85 22.27
C PHE A 285 -1.22 -11.65 23.49
N GLU A 286 -1.08 -11.01 24.66
CA GLU A 286 -0.69 -11.72 25.89
C GLU A 286 -1.73 -12.76 26.32
N ILE A 287 -3.03 -12.48 26.15
CA ILE A 287 -4.11 -13.47 26.37
C ILE A 287 -3.97 -14.66 25.40
N GLY A 288 -3.76 -14.39 24.11
CA GLY A 288 -3.55 -15.44 23.10
C GLY A 288 -2.32 -16.30 23.40
N LYS A 289 -1.22 -15.68 23.84
CA LYS A 289 0.00 -16.38 24.27
C LYS A 289 -0.23 -17.27 25.50
N ALA A 290 -0.99 -16.80 26.48
CA ALA A 290 -1.34 -17.59 27.66
C ALA A 290 -2.25 -18.78 27.29
N HIS A 291 -3.22 -18.59 26.41
CA HIS A 291 -4.08 -19.67 25.90
C HIS A 291 -3.27 -20.74 25.15
N LEU A 292 -2.34 -20.34 24.29
CA LEU A 292 -1.43 -21.27 23.61
C LEU A 292 -0.62 -22.08 24.61
N SER A 293 -0.01 -21.43 25.61
CA SER A 293 0.78 -22.10 26.65
C SER A 293 -0.07 -23.11 27.45
N GLN A 294 -1.33 -22.78 27.73
CA GLN A 294 -2.26 -23.69 28.40
C GLN A 294 -2.64 -24.88 27.52
N ALA A 295 -2.85 -24.66 26.22
CA ALA A 295 -3.13 -25.73 25.26
C ALA A 295 -1.94 -26.68 25.12
N GLU A 296 -0.71 -26.14 25.00
CA GLU A 296 0.53 -26.93 24.94
C GLU A 296 0.67 -27.84 26.17
N TYR A 297 0.50 -27.27 27.37
CA TYR A 297 0.54 -28.05 28.61
C TYR A 297 -0.49 -29.18 28.64
N ARG A 298 -1.73 -28.92 28.17
CA ARG A 298 -2.77 -29.95 28.08
C ARG A 298 -2.37 -31.04 27.08
N THR A 299 -1.92 -30.67 25.89
CA THR A 299 -1.46 -31.62 24.86
C THR A 299 -0.36 -32.52 25.41
N ASP A 300 0.66 -31.95 26.06
CA ASP A 300 1.76 -32.71 26.64
C ASP A 300 1.30 -33.67 27.75
N SER A 301 0.44 -33.19 28.66
CA SER A 301 -0.15 -34.02 29.72
C SER A 301 -0.92 -35.22 29.15
N PHE A 302 -1.77 -35.00 28.15
CA PHE A 302 -2.53 -36.08 27.51
C PHE A 302 -1.65 -37.03 26.70
N ARG A 303 -0.60 -36.52 26.05
CA ARG A 303 0.37 -37.35 25.33
C ARG A 303 1.13 -38.30 26.25
N ILE A 304 1.49 -37.84 27.45
CA ILE A 304 2.11 -38.68 28.48
C ILE A 304 1.12 -39.77 28.94
N GLN A 305 -0.14 -39.40 29.21
CA GLN A 305 -1.17 -40.37 29.58
C GLN A 305 -1.41 -41.40 28.48
N LEU A 306 -1.48 -40.96 27.22
CA LEU A 306 -1.65 -41.84 26.06
C LEU A 306 -0.49 -42.82 25.95
N SER A 307 0.75 -42.33 26.01
CA SER A 307 1.93 -43.19 25.94
C SER A 307 1.94 -44.26 27.03
N LYS A 308 1.53 -43.89 28.27
CA LYS A 308 1.42 -44.86 29.38
C LYS A 308 0.36 -45.93 29.10
N VAL A 309 -0.83 -45.54 28.66
CA VAL A 309 -1.93 -46.49 28.37
C VAL A 309 -1.60 -47.34 27.14
N GLU A 310 -0.90 -46.80 26.14
CA GLU A 310 -0.43 -47.56 24.97
C GLU A 310 0.57 -48.64 25.37
N GLN A 311 1.55 -48.31 26.22
CA GLN A 311 2.51 -49.28 26.75
C GLN A 311 1.81 -50.37 27.57
N GLU A 312 0.87 -50.00 28.44
CA GLU A 312 0.06 -50.97 29.20
C GLU A 312 -0.75 -51.87 28.25
N ASN A 313 -1.39 -51.30 27.23
CA ASN A 313 -2.20 -52.06 26.28
C ASN A 313 -1.35 -53.03 25.44
N GLU A 314 -0.14 -52.65 25.03
CA GLU A 314 0.77 -53.56 24.31
C GLU A 314 1.10 -54.79 25.16
N THR A 315 1.34 -54.61 26.47
CA THR A 315 1.56 -55.74 27.38
C THR A 315 0.30 -56.57 27.60
N ASN A 316 -0.87 -55.95 27.53
CA ASN A 316 -2.16 -56.60 27.72
C ASN A 316 -2.60 -57.39 26.48
N GLU A 317 -2.34 -56.91 25.26
CA GLU A 317 -2.65 -57.64 24.03
C GLU A 317 -1.90 -58.97 23.98
N LYS A 318 -0.61 -59.00 24.35
CA LYS A 318 0.16 -60.26 24.46
C LYS A 318 -0.46 -61.25 25.45
N LYS A 319 -1.03 -60.76 26.55
CA LYS A 319 -1.72 -61.60 27.55
C LYS A 319 -3.12 -62.00 27.11
N LEU A 320 -3.79 -61.19 26.29
CA LEU A 320 -5.13 -61.44 25.79
C LEU A 320 -5.12 -62.72 24.94
N ASP A 321 -4.20 -62.80 23.98
CA ASP A 321 -4.07 -63.96 23.09
C ASP A 321 -3.85 -65.28 23.89
N GLU A 322 -3.00 -65.23 24.92
CA GLU A 322 -2.77 -66.36 25.82
C GLU A 322 -4.03 -66.75 26.61
N LEU A 323 -4.83 -65.78 27.04
CA LEU A 323 -6.04 -66.01 27.81
C LEU A 323 -7.20 -66.49 26.94
N GLU A 324 -7.32 -66.01 25.71
CA GLU A 324 -8.29 -66.50 24.73
C GLU A 324 -8.02 -67.97 24.41
N ALA A 325 -6.78 -68.34 24.11
CA ALA A 325 -6.40 -69.74 23.87
C ALA A 325 -6.66 -70.64 25.10
N ARG A 326 -6.42 -70.14 26.31
CA ARG A 326 -6.73 -70.85 27.56
C ARG A 326 -8.24 -71.01 27.78
N LEU A 327 -9.03 -69.97 27.50
CA LEU A 327 -10.48 -70.01 27.59
C LEU A 327 -11.05 -71.03 26.61
N GLU A 328 -10.63 -71.00 25.34
CA GLU A 328 -11.07 -71.97 24.33
C GLU A 328 -10.76 -73.42 24.74
N THR A 329 -9.57 -73.65 25.32
CA THR A 329 -9.20 -74.97 25.84
C THR A 329 -10.13 -75.38 26.97
N LYS A 330 -10.44 -74.47 27.90
CA LYS A 330 -11.33 -74.75 29.05
C LYS A 330 -12.79 -74.91 28.64
N GLU A 331 -13.25 -74.16 27.65
CA GLU A 331 -14.57 -74.31 27.03
C GLU A 331 -14.71 -75.69 26.39
N ARG A 332 -13.68 -76.13 25.65
CA ARG A 332 -13.63 -77.47 25.07
C ARG A 332 -13.64 -78.57 26.14
N ASP A 333 -12.83 -78.43 27.19
CA ASP A 333 -12.79 -79.36 28.32
C ASP A 333 -14.16 -79.45 29.03
N TYR A 334 -14.79 -78.29 29.28
CA TYR A 334 -16.09 -78.21 29.93
C TYR A 334 -17.19 -78.85 29.08
N LEU A 335 -17.26 -78.51 27.78
CA LEU A 335 -18.23 -79.08 26.85
C LEU A 335 -18.04 -80.59 26.68
N SER A 336 -16.79 -81.05 26.54
CA SER A 336 -16.47 -82.47 26.44
C SER A 336 -16.92 -83.23 27.69
N LYS A 337 -16.54 -82.78 28.89
CA LYS A 337 -16.94 -83.43 30.15
C LYS A 337 -18.43 -83.37 30.40
N ARG A 338 -19.09 -82.28 30.03
CA ARG A 338 -20.54 -82.14 30.12
C ARG A 338 -21.24 -83.16 29.23
N LEU A 339 -20.81 -83.28 27.98
CA LEU A 339 -21.36 -84.26 27.03
C LEU A 339 -21.13 -85.69 27.52
N THR A 340 -19.94 -86.01 28.03
CA THR A 340 -19.65 -87.32 28.63
C THR A 340 -20.56 -87.61 29.83
N CYS A 341 -20.79 -86.63 30.70
CA CYS A 341 -21.70 -86.75 31.83
C CYS A 341 -23.15 -87.01 31.35
N GLU A 342 -23.63 -86.28 30.34
CA GLU A 342 -24.96 -86.49 29.74
C GLU A 342 -25.09 -87.90 29.12
N VAL A 343 -24.07 -88.38 28.42
CA VAL A 343 -24.02 -89.75 27.87
C VAL A 343 -24.06 -90.80 28.98
N TYR A 344 -23.30 -90.61 30.06
CA TYR A 344 -23.30 -91.54 31.20
C TYR A 344 -24.62 -91.50 31.99
N GLU A 345 -25.25 -90.33 32.13
CA GLU A 345 -26.58 -90.22 32.72
C GLU A 345 -27.63 -90.99 31.88
N ASP A 346 -27.55 -90.90 30.56
CA ASP A 346 -28.45 -91.61 29.66
C ASP A 346 -28.18 -93.12 29.61
N GLN A 347 -26.91 -93.55 29.65
CA GLN A 347 -26.53 -94.96 29.79
C GLN A 347 -26.99 -95.52 31.13
N LEU A 348 -26.80 -94.79 32.23
CA LEU A 348 -27.28 -95.16 33.56
C LEU A 348 -28.80 -95.30 33.58
N LYS A 349 -29.56 -94.37 32.97
CA LYS A 349 -31.02 -94.47 32.83
C LYS A 349 -31.43 -95.71 32.03
N LYS A 350 -30.73 -96.05 30.95
CA LYS A 350 -30.99 -97.27 30.16
C LYS A 350 -30.72 -98.53 30.99
N MET A 351 -29.58 -98.59 31.68
CA MET A 351 -29.22 -99.73 32.53
C MET A 351 -30.20 -99.91 33.70
N LEU A 352 -30.67 -98.81 34.31
CA LEU A 352 -31.68 -98.87 35.37
C LEU A 352 -33.04 -99.39 34.87
N LYS A 353 -33.41 -99.08 33.62
CA LYS A 353 -34.64 -99.62 32.98
C LYS A 353 -34.50 -101.08 32.53
N GLU A 354 -33.29 -101.51 32.16
CA GLU A 354 -32.99 -102.88 31.73
C GLU A 354 -32.67 -103.84 32.91
N ALA A 355 -32.29 -103.31 34.07
CA ALA A 355 -31.94 -104.07 35.26
C ALA A 355 -33.12 -104.87 35.87
N ASP A 356 -34.36 -104.45 35.63
CA ASP A 356 -35.56 -105.18 36.06
C ASP A 356 -35.81 -106.47 35.24
N ASN A 357 -35.09 -106.69 34.12
CA ASN A 357 -35.40 -107.75 33.14
C ASN A 357 -34.24 -108.75 32.85
N ARG A 358 -33.09 -108.71 33.55
CA ARG A 358 -31.93 -109.60 33.27
C ARG A 358 -31.47 -110.40 34.49
N GLU A 359 -31.16 -111.69 34.30
CA GLU A 359 -30.70 -112.63 35.35
C GLU A 359 -29.27 -112.37 35.86
N ASP A 360 -28.44 -111.60 35.14
CA ASP A 360 -27.03 -111.35 35.49
C ASP A 360 -26.87 -110.10 36.39
N THR A 361 -27.18 -110.26 37.67
CA THR A 361 -27.41 -109.18 38.64
C THR A 361 -26.14 -108.51 39.18
N LEU A 362 -25.00 -109.22 39.28
CA LEU A 362 -23.79 -108.70 39.93
C LEU A 362 -22.98 -107.75 39.04
N ASN A 363 -22.76 -108.11 37.77
CA ASN A 363 -22.01 -107.30 36.80
C ASN A 363 -22.73 -106.00 36.42
N ASN A 364 -24.06 -106.04 36.35
CA ASN A 364 -24.89 -104.86 36.13
C ASN A 364 -24.83 -103.90 37.32
N HIS A 365 -24.83 -104.41 38.56
CA HIS A 365 -24.76 -103.58 39.75
C HIS A 365 -23.42 -102.83 39.88
N LEU A 366 -22.30 -103.51 39.62
CA LEU A 366 -20.95 -102.90 39.60
C LEU A 366 -20.82 -101.81 38.52
N SER A 367 -21.42 -102.03 37.35
CA SER A 367 -21.41 -101.04 36.25
C SER A 367 -22.27 -99.81 36.58
N ILE A 368 -23.45 -100.01 37.17
CA ILE A 368 -24.33 -98.94 37.65
C ILE A 368 -23.63 -98.10 38.72
N GLU A 369 -22.98 -98.73 39.70
CA GLU A 369 -22.27 -98.03 40.77
C GLU A 369 -21.08 -97.22 40.22
N ARG A 370 -20.35 -97.77 39.25
CA ARG A 370 -19.28 -97.07 38.54
C ARG A 370 -19.79 -95.83 37.80
N PHE A 371 -20.86 -95.94 37.02
CA PHE A 371 -21.46 -94.78 36.34
C PHE A 371 -21.96 -93.72 37.33
N GLN A 372 -22.57 -94.14 38.45
CA GLN A 372 -22.99 -93.20 39.49
C GLN A 372 -21.81 -92.47 40.14
N GLN A 373 -20.69 -93.16 40.37
CA GLN A 373 -19.46 -92.53 40.89
C GLN A 373 -18.85 -91.56 39.87
N GLU A 374 -18.76 -91.94 38.59
CA GLU A 374 -18.23 -91.09 37.52
C GLU A 374 -19.11 -89.84 37.31
N ILE A 375 -20.45 -89.98 37.32
CA ILE A 375 -21.40 -88.84 37.27
C ILE A 375 -21.24 -87.94 38.50
N ARG A 376 -21.10 -88.50 39.71
CA ARG A 376 -20.84 -87.71 40.94
C ARG A 376 -19.49 -86.99 40.89
N GLN A 377 -18.50 -87.55 40.21
CA GLN A 377 -17.22 -86.89 40.01
C GLN A 377 -17.38 -85.73 39.02
N PHE A 378 -18.05 -85.94 37.88
CA PHE A 378 -18.30 -84.87 36.92
C PHE A 378 -19.17 -83.75 37.50
N SER A 379 -20.17 -84.06 38.33
CA SER A 379 -21.00 -83.05 38.99
C SER A 379 -20.22 -82.15 39.97
N LYS A 380 -19.08 -82.63 40.50
CA LYS A 380 -18.14 -81.82 41.30
C LYS A 380 -17.13 -81.04 40.45
N GLU A 381 -16.74 -81.57 39.29
CA GLU A 381 -15.73 -80.95 38.41
C GLU A 381 -16.31 -79.87 37.48
N LEU A 382 -17.52 -80.07 36.96
CA LEU A 382 -18.17 -79.12 36.04
C LEU A 382 -18.37 -77.71 36.64
N PRO A 383 -18.82 -77.54 37.90
CA PRO A 383 -18.91 -76.21 38.51
C PRO A 383 -17.54 -75.52 38.65
N LYS A 384 -16.47 -76.29 38.90
CA LYS A 384 -15.10 -75.74 38.99
C LYS A 384 -14.60 -75.26 37.64
N LEU A 385 -14.83 -76.05 36.58
CA LEU A 385 -14.47 -75.65 35.21
C LEU A 385 -15.27 -74.42 34.77
N LYS A 386 -16.57 -74.38 35.08
CA LYS A 386 -17.40 -73.20 34.81
C LYS A 386 -16.89 -71.96 35.55
N ALA A 387 -16.59 -72.06 36.84
CA ALA A 387 -16.02 -70.94 37.60
C ALA A 387 -14.66 -70.48 37.04
N GLN A 388 -13.83 -71.40 36.53
CA GLN A 388 -12.58 -71.06 35.85
C GLN A 388 -12.82 -70.33 34.52
N MET A 389 -13.81 -70.76 33.73
CA MET A 389 -14.22 -70.08 32.51
C MET A 389 -14.76 -68.67 32.79
N ASP A 390 -15.65 -68.53 33.76
CA ASP A 390 -16.24 -67.24 34.14
C ASP A 390 -15.13 -66.26 34.60
N ALA A 391 -14.14 -66.74 35.36
CA ALA A 391 -12.98 -65.94 35.76
C ALA A 391 -12.08 -65.51 34.59
N LEU A 392 -11.91 -66.38 33.58
CA LEU A 392 -11.18 -66.05 32.35
C LEU A 392 -11.97 -65.05 31.49
N GLN A 393 -13.28 -65.22 31.36
CA GLN A 393 -14.17 -64.27 30.67
C GLN A 393 -14.12 -62.89 31.31
N GLY A 394 -14.22 -62.80 32.65
CA GLY A 394 -14.11 -61.53 33.36
C GLY A 394 -12.76 -60.82 33.14
N ARG A 395 -11.66 -61.57 33.00
CA ARG A 395 -10.35 -61.00 32.63
C ARG A 395 -10.30 -60.50 31.19
N LEU A 396 -10.86 -61.25 30.24
CA LEU A 396 -10.95 -60.80 28.84
C LEU A 396 -11.79 -59.52 28.72
N GLU A 397 -12.89 -59.43 29.45
CA GLU A 397 -13.76 -58.27 29.46
C GLU A 397 -13.05 -57.03 30.03
N PHE A 398 -12.27 -57.19 31.10
CA PHE A 398 -11.38 -56.14 31.63
C PHE A 398 -10.39 -55.62 30.58
N PHE A 399 -9.75 -56.51 29.81
CA PHE A 399 -8.83 -56.08 28.75
C PHE A 399 -9.54 -55.38 27.59
N LYS A 400 -10.74 -55.87 27.21
CA LYS A 400 -11.58 -55.20 26.20
C LYS A 400 -11.98 -53.79 26.64
N GLN A 401 -12.35 -53.61 27.90
CA GLN A 401 -12.65 -52.30 28.48
C GLN A 401 -11.42 -51.38 28.43
N ARG A 402 -10.24 -51.88 28.81
CA ARG A 402 -9.00 -51.09 28.75
C ARG A 402 -8.63 -50.65 27.34
N LYS A 403 -8.89 -51.48 26.33
CA LYS A 403 -8.72 -51.14 24.91
C LYS A 403 -9.70 -50.06 24.45
N GLN A 404 -10.94 -50.08 24.92
CA GLN A 404 -11.91 -49.01 24.65
C GLN A 404 -11.48 -47.67 25.27
N GLU A 405 -10.96 -47.69 26.50
CA GLU A 405 -10.41 -46.49 27.15
C GLU A 405 -9.24 -45.90 26.35
N LEU A 406 -8.35 -46.73 25.82
CA LEU A 406 -7.27 -46.28 24.94
C LEU A 406 -7.81 -45.58 23.68
N LEU A 407 -8.82 -46.16 23.04
CA LEU A 407 -9.44 -45.56 21.85
C LEU A 407 -10.10 -44.22 22.17
N ALA A 408 -10.80 -44.12 23.30
CA ALA A 408 -11.39 -42.87 23.76
C ALA A 408 -10.31 -41.79 24.00
N LEU A 409 -9.21 -42.16 24.67
CA LEU A 409 -8.10 -41.26 24.94
C LEU A 409 -7.41 -40.79 23.65
N ARG A 410 -7.26 -41.66 22.63
CA ARG A 410 -6.74 -41.27 21.31
C ARG A 410 -7.63 -40.24 20.61
N VAL A 411 -8.95 -40.40 20.70
CA VAL A 411 -9.90 -39.42 20.14
C VAL A 411 -9.78 -38.09 20.87
N GLU A 412 -9.63 -38.11 22.20
CA GLU A 412 -9.44 -36.91 23.00
C GLU A 412 -8.12 -36.19 22.70
N CYS A 413 -7.01 -36.94 22.55
CA CYS A 413 -5.72 -36.37 22.15
C CYS A 413 -5.83 -35.63 20.81
N LYS A 414 -6.51 -36.21 19.81
CA LYS A 414 -6.74 -35.54 18.51
C LYS A 414 -7.54 -34.25 18.63
N LYS A 415 -8.53 -34.20 19.54
CA LYS A 415 -9.31 -32.98 19.81
C LYS A 415 -8.43 -31.90 20.43
N ILE A 416 -7.61 -32.27 21.41
CA ILE A 416 -6.70 -31.34 22.09
C ILE A 416 -5.60 -30.83 21.14
N GLU A 417 -5.08 -31.68 20.25
CA GLU A 417 -4.17 -31.27 19.18
C GLU A 417 -4.82 -30.27 18.23
N HIS A 418 -6.11 -30.46 17.90
CA HIS A 418 -6.86 -29.50 17.10
C HIS A 418 -7.06 -28.17 17.84
N ASP A 419 -7.40 -28.20 19.13
CA ASP A 419 -7.52 -26.99 19.95
C ASP A 419 -6.19 -26.22 20.06
N LEU A 420 -5.07 -26.93 20.15
CA LEU A 420 -3.73 -26.34 20.11
C LEU A 420 -3.47 -25.62 18.78
N GLN A 421 -3.85 -26.24 17.66
CA GLN A 421 -3.71 -25.63 16.34
C GLN A 421 -4.55 -24.34 16.22
N LEU A 422 -5.80 -24.35 16.70
CA LEU A 422 -6.66 -23.16 16.73
C LEU A 422 -6.07 -22.05 17.61
N ALA A 423 -5.52 -22.40 18.78
CA ALA A 423 -4.86 -21.44 19.67
C ALA A 423 -3.60 -20.82 19.03
N LEU A 424 -2.84 -21.61 18.26
CA LEU A 424 -1.68 -21.13 17.51
C LEU A 424 -2.07 -20.14 16.42
N GLU A 425 -3.10 -20.46 15.63
CA GLU A 425 -3.62 -19.58 14.57
C GLU A 425 -4.14 -18.25 15.13
N ASP A 426 -4.91 -18.29 16.22
CA ASP A 426 -5.39 -17.10 16.92
C ASP A 426 -4.24 -16.23 17.46
N LYS A 427 -3.19 -16.84 18.04
CA LYS A 427 -1.98 -16.11 18.47
C LYS A 427 -1.29 -15.42 17.31
N ILE A 428 -1.15 -16.09 16.16
CA ILE A 428 -0.52 -15.51 14.95
C ILE A 428 -1.33 -14.32 14.44
N LEU A 429 -2.66 -14.42 14.39
CA LEU A 429 -3.53 -13.31 13.99
C LEU A 429 -3.37 -12.09 14.91
N LYS A 430 -3.37 -12.32 16.23
CA LYS A 430 -3.16 -11.26 17.24
C LYS A 430 -1.76 -10.64 17.18
N GLU A 431 -0.74 -11.44 16.89
CA GLU A 431 0.64 -10.97 16.68
C GLU A 431 0.76 -10.09 15.44
N ASN A 432 0.14 -10.50 14.33
CA ASN A 432 0.12 -9.74 13.09
C ASN A 432 -0.57 -8.37 13.29
N GLU A 433 -1.71 -8.33 13.99
CA GLU A 433 -2.38 -7.06 14.31
C GLU A 433 -1.53 -6.19 15.24
N LEU A 434 -0.89 -6.77 16.27
CA LEU A 434 0.02 -6.03 17.15
C LEU A 434 1.19 -5.42 16.36
N ASN A 435 1.83 -6.19 15.48
CA ASN A 435 2.93 -5.72 14.63
C ASN A 435 2.48 -4.62 13.67
N ARG A 436 1.29 -4.76 13.08
CA ARG A 436 0.66 -3.75 12.23
C ARG A 436 0.44 -2.43 12.97
N VAL A 437 -0.17 -2.48 14.16
CA VAL A 437 -0.38 -1.30 15.02
C VAL A 437 0.95 -0.67 15.44
N ILE A 438 1.97 -1.46 15.80
CA ILE A 438 3.31 -0.97 16.13
C ILE A 438 3.92 -0.18 14.96
N SER A 439 3.86 -0.73 13.75
CA SER A 439 4.39 -0.08 12.54
C SER A 439 3.68 1.25 12.25
N CYS A 440 2.34 1.24 12.26
CA CYS A 440 1.54 2.46 12.00
C CYS A 440 1.76 3.52 13.08
N ARG A 441 1.79 3.11 14.35
CA ARG A 441 2.08 3.99 15.50
C ARG A 441 3.45 4.62 15.38
N GLN A 442 4.47 3.87 14.96
CA GLN A 442 5.80 4.43 14.76
C GLN A 442 5.81 5.48 13.65
N THR A 443 5.14 5.22 12.53
CA THR A 443 4.99 6.17 11.43
C THR A 443 4.32 7.47 11.89
N ILE A 444 3.16 7.40 12.56
CA ILE A 444 2.44 8.58 13.05
C ILE A 444 3.25 9.31 14.12
N ARG A 445 3.91 8.60 15.03
CA ARG A 445 4.80 9.20 16.03
C ARG A 445 5.96 9.95 15.39
N ASN A 446 6.55 9.41 14.32
CA ASN A 446 7.61 10.09 13.58
C ASN A 446 7.10 11.39 12.93
N ILE A 447 5.94 11.34 12.28
CA ILE A 447 5.29 12.51 11.69
C ILE A 447 5.02 13.57 12.75
N TYR A 448 4.42 13.17 13.88
CA TYR A 448 4.13 14.08 14.99
C TYR A 448 5.40 14.73 15.54
N LYS A 449 6.47 13.93 15.76
CA LYS A 449 7.77 14.45 16.21
C LYS A 449 8.30 15.51 15.25
N CYS A 450 8.30 15.23 13.94
CA CYS A 450 8.73 16.21 12.95
C CYS A 450 7.90 17.51 13.04
N ARG A 451 6.56 17.40 13.03
CA ARG A 451 5.65 18.57 13.02
C ARG A 451 5.62 19.37 14.32
N ALA A 452 5.77 18.72 15.46
CA ALA A 452 5.68 19.36 16.77
C ALA A 452 7.00 20.00 17.23
N THR A 453 8.12 19.79 16.51
CA THR A 453 9.40 20.38 16.90
C THR A 453 9.46 21.85 16.49
N ASN A 454 9.74 22.73 17.45
CA ASN A 454 9.81 24.18 17.22
C ASN A 454 10.93 24.60 16.25
N ASP A 455 11.96 23.77 16.08
CA ASP A 455 13.10 24.05 15.19
C ASP A 455 12.83 23.65 13.72
N LEU A 456 11.68 23.04 13.42
CA LEU A 456 11.37 22.57 12.07
C LEU A 456 11.37 23.70 11.03
N PRO A 457 10.71 24.85 11.26
CA PRO A 457 10.80 26.01 10.37
C PRO A 457 12.24 26.43 10.05
N GLN A 458 13.10 26.49 11.07
CA GLN A 458 14.50 26.89 10.94
C GLN A 458 15.29 25.85 10.14
N LYS A 459 15.07 24.56 10.41
CA LYS A 459 15.68 23.48 9.63
C LYS A 459 15.30 23.55 8.16
N ILE A 460 14.03 23.81 7.85
CA ILE A 460 13.56 23.97 6.47
C ILE A 460 14.20 25.21 5.83
N PHE A 461 14.25 26.33 6.56
CA PHE A 461 14.85 27.59 6.08
C PHE A 461 16.31 27.42 5.67
N TYR A 462 17.12 26.78 6.53
CA TYR A 462 18.53 26.51 6.25
C TYR A 462 18.78 25.26 5.41
N SER A 463 17.72 24.63 4.88
CA SER A 463 17.80 23.35 4.14
C SER A 463 18.54 22.24 4.91
N LEU A 464 18.44 22.26 6.24
CA LEU A 464 19.02 21.25 7.13
C LEU A 464 18.19 19.95 7.07
N PRO A 465 18.80 18.80 7.38
CA PRO A 465 18.08 17.54 7.44
C PRO A 465 16.98 17.57 8.50
N VAL A 466 15.72 17.56 8.07
CA VAL A 466 14.54 17.59 8.96
C VAL A 466 14.33 16.27 9.72
N LYS A 467 14.69 15.14 9.10
CA LYS A 467 14.55 13.83 9.75
C LYS A 467 15.64 13.68 10.82
N SER A 468 15.26 13.75 12.10
CA SER A 468 16.10 13.24 13.19
C SER A 468 16.33 11.75 12.89
N LYS A 469 17.55 11.40 12.52
CA LYS A 469 17.94 10.04 12.12
C LYS A 469 17.42 9.04 13.15
N LEU A 470 16.43 8.21 12.76
CA LEU A 470 16.19 6.98 13.49
C LEU A 470 17.46 6.12 13.36
N PRO A 471 17.92 5.48 14.45
CA PRO A 471 19.07 4.59 14.38
C PRO A 471 18.68 3.34 13.57
N GLY A 472 18.82 3.37 12.24
CA GLY A 472 18.62 2.19 11.39
C GLY A 472 18.15 2.46 9.96
N GLU A 473 17.46 3.57 9.69
CA GLU A 473 16.92 3.83 8.34
C GLU A 473 17.83 4.77 7.56
N SER A 474 18.74 4.16 6.79
CA SER A 474 19.61 4.88 5.88
C SER A 474 18.81 5.47 4.71
N SER A 475 18.88 6.79 4.61
CA SER A 475 18.80 7.54 3.37
C SER A 475 19.61 6.88 2.25
N ASN A 476 19.31 7.29 1.03
CA ASN A 476 19.96 6.92 -0.22
C ASN A 476 21.42 7.42 -0.34
N ASP A 477 22.16 7.42 0.78
CA ASP A 477 23.57 7.79 0.95
C ASP A 477 24.46 6.73 0.27
N ASP A 478 25.45 7.19 -0.49
CA ASP A 478 26.34 6.36 -1.29
C ASP A 478 27.13 5.38 -0.42
N LEU A 479 27.46 5.75 0.82
CA LEU A 479 28.01 4.81 1.81
C LEU A 479 27.01 3.69 2.16
N SER A 480 25.72 4.00 2.27
CA SER A 480 24.68 3.02 2.59
C SER A 480 24.39 2.06 1.44
N LYS A 481 24.53 2.55 0.19
CA LYS A 481 24.50 1.70 -1.00
C LYS A 481 25.73 0.81 -1.06
N ALA A 482 26.91 1.36 -0.77
CA ALA A 482 28.16 0.60 -0.75
C ALA A 482 28.13 -0.49 0.32
N ILE A 483 27.69 -0.19 1.55
CA ILE A 483 27.52 -1.18 2.61
C ILE A 483 26.61 -2.33 2.16
N ARG A 484 25.50 -2.03 1.47
CA ARG A 484 24.59 -3.07 0.93
C ARG A 484 25.25 -3.93 -0.16
N ILE A 485 26.07 -3.33 -1.03
CA ILE A 485 26.83 -4.05 -2.05
C ILE A 485 27.87 -4.94 -1.36
N VAL A 486 28.68 -4.39 -0.45
CA VAL A 486 29.72 -5.13 0.27
C VAL A 486 29.12 -6.29 1.03
N ALA A 487 28.07 -6.07 1.82
CA ALA A 487 27.44 -7.14 2.60
C ALA A 487 26.90 -8.29 1.74
N LYS A 488 26.50 -8.00 0.49
CA LYS A 488 26.05 -9.01 -0.46
C LYS A 488 27.20 -9.85 -1.04
N TYR A 489 28.38 -9.27 -1.24
CA TYR A 489 29.47 -9.91 -1.99
C TYR A 489 30.68 -10.31 -1.14
N ILE A 490 30.80 -9.83 0.10
CA ILE A 490 31.97 -10.10 0.95
C ILE A 490 32.04 -11.55 1.42
N GLY A 491 30.89 -12.19 1.69
CA GLY A 491 30.83 -13.59 2.11
C GLY A 491 31.64 -13.83 3.38
N ARG A 492 32.47 -14.88 3.38
CA ARG A 492 33.28 -15.31 4.54
C ARG A 492 34.35 -14.30 4.97
N ASP A 493 34.72 -13.35 4.11
CA ASP A 493 35.74 -12.35 4.43
C ASP A 493 35.23 -11.19 5.29
N TRP A 494 33.97 -11.22 5.74
CA TRP A 494 33.38 -10.10 6.49
C TRP A 494 34.12 -9.80 7.80
N SER A 495 34.63 -10.82 8.50
CA SER A 495 35.37 -10.65 9.76
C SER A 495 36.74 -10.02 9.51
N ARG A 496 37.41 -10.44 8.44
CA ARG A 496 38.67 -9.84 7.96
C ARG A 496 38.45 -8.39 7.53
N LEU A 497 37.34 -8.08 6.86
CA LEU A 497 36.96 -6.71 6.53
C LEU A 497 36.76 -5.89 7.81
N TYR A 498 35.94 -6.38 8.74
CA TYR A 498 35.63 -5.67 10.00
C TYR A 498 36.91 -5.37 10.81
N TRP A 499 37.86 -6.29 10.82
CA TRP A 499 39.17 -6.11 11.46
C TRP A 499 40.01 -4.97 10.85
N ASN A 500 39.88 -4.74 9.55
CA ASN A 500 40.64 -3.74 8.81
C ASN A 500 39.91 -2.40 8.64
N LEU A 501 38.68 -2.29 9.15
CA LEU A 501 37.93 -1.05 9.11
C LEU A 501 38.49 -0.04 10.12
N PRO A 502 38.67 1.24 9.73
CA PRO A 502 39.09 2.26 10.67
C PRO A 502 37.94 2.60 11.63
N PHE A 503 38.26 2.90 12.89
CA PHE A 503 37.31 3.38 13.89
C PHE A 503 37.76 4.74 14.40
N TYR A 504 36.80 5.67 14.52
CA TYR A 504 37.02 6.97 15.16
C TYR A 504 35.89 7.24 16.15
N PRO A 505 36.17 7.27 17.48
CA PRO A 505 37.48 7.06 18.11
C PRO A 505 38.06 5.65 17.88
N MET A 506 39.38 5.51 18.01
CA MET A 506 40.08 4.24 17.81
C MET A 506 39.61 3.20 18.83
N ARG A 507 39.24 2.01 18.35
CA ARG A 507 38.83 0.88 19.21
C ARG A 507 39.97 -0.11 19.37
N GLY A 508 40.09 -0.68 20.57
CA GLY A 508 41.10 -1.68 20.88
C GLY A 508 40.85 -2.99 20.12
N LYS A 509 41.92 -3.72 19.78
CA LYS A 509 41.83 -5.01 19.07
C LYS A 509 40.97 -6.04 19.81
N GLU A 510 41.00 -6.04 21.15
CA GLU A 510 40.17 -6.91 21.98
C GLU A 510 38.68 -6.63 21.83
N GLU A 511 38.28 -5.36 21.67
CA GLU A 511 36.89 -4.99 21.47
C GLU A 511 36.38 -5.43 20.10
N VAL A 512 37.21 -5.25 19.06
CA VAL A 512 36.90 -5.71 17.71
C VAL A 512 36.77 -7.24 17.68
N SER A 513 37.63 -7.96 18.42
CA SER A 513 37.54 -9.41 18.57
C SER A 513 36.26 -9.85 19.27
N LYS A 514 35.85 -9.15 20.34
CA LYS A 514 34.58 -9.41 21.04
C LYS A 514 33.38 -9.18 20.13
N ASP A 515 33.42 -8.13 19.31
CA ASP A 515 32.35 -7.84 18.35
C ASP A 515 32.20 -8.94 17.29
N ILE A 516 33.31 -9.46 16.77
CA ILE A 516 33.32 -10.56 15.80
C ILE A 516 32.73 -11.82 16.42
N ASN A 517 33.24 -12.22 17.60
CA ASN A 517 32.73 -13.40 18.30
C ASN A 517 31.23 -13.26 18.62
N SER A 518 30.80 -12.08 19.08
CA SER A 518 29.37 -11.80 19.32
C SER A 518 28.51 -11.90 18.05
N ILE A 519 29.04 -11.57 16.87
CA ILE A 519 28.31 -11.70 15.61
C ILE A 519 28.31 -13.15 15.15
N ASP A 520 29.43 -13.87 15.26
CA ASP A 520 29.48 -15.31 14.97
C ASP A 520 28.49 -16.09 15.86
N ASP A 521 28.49 -15.80 17.17
CA ASP A 521 27.59 -16.42 18.15
C ASP A 521 26.10 -16.09 17.90
N LYS A 522 25.81 -15.02 17.17
CA LYS A 522 24.42 -14.64 16.85
C LYS A 522 23.88 -15.40 15.64
N TYR A 523 24.74 -15.90 14.77
CA TYR A 523 24.38 -16.38 13.43
C TYR A 523 24.97 -17.77 13.16
N HIS A 524 24.34 -18.82 13.71
CA HIS A 524 24.87 -20.19 13.72
C HIS A 524 24.34 -21.16 12.65
N ARG A 525 23.33 -20.81 11.83
CA ARG A 525 22.69 -21.75 10.89
C ARG A 525 22.33 -21.10 9.55
N GLY A 526 22.69 -21.77 8.43
CA GLY A 526 22.31 -21.38 7.06
C GLY A 526 23.37 -20.55 6.32
N ASP A 527 22.95 -19.88 5.24
CA ASP A 527 23.80 -18.96 4.46
C ASP A 527 23.87 -17.58 5.14
N VAL A 528 24.45 -17.56 6.34
CA VAL A 528 24.38 -16.44 7.31
C VAL A 528 25.41 -15.34 7.06
N PHE A 529 26.35 -15.55 6.14
CA PHE A 529 27.47 -14.62 5.90
C PHE A 529 27.01 -13.23 5.48
N ARG A 530 25.91 -13.15 4.72
CA ARG A 530 25.32 -11.86 4.34
C ARG A 530 24.82 -11.09 5.57
N ASP A 531 24.12 -11.77 6.47
CA ASP A 531 23.54 -11.14 7.67
C ASP A 531 24.63 -10.75 8.67
N GLN A 532 25.67 -11.59 8.82
CA GLN A 532 26.88 -11.25 9.58
C GLN A 532 27.60 -10.02 9.01
N ALA A 533 27.72 -9.93 7.68
CA ALA A 533 28.30 -8.77 7.02
C ALA A 533 27.45 -7.50 7.17
N VAL A 534 26.11 -7.61 7.13
CA VAL A 534 25.21 -6.48 7.41
C VAL A 534 25.35 -6.01 8.85
N ASP A 535 25.36 -6.93 9.82
CA ASP A 535 25.44 -6.60 11.25
C ASP A 535 26.81 -5.99 11.60
N SER A 536 27.91 -6.55 11.08
CA SER A 536 29.26 -6.01 11.26
C SER A 536 29.40 -4.60 10.65
N LEU A 537 29.02 -4.40 9.38
CA LEU A 537 29.09 -3.07 8.76
C LEU A 537 28.12 -2.06 9.42
N GLY A 538 26.98 -2.54 9.92
CA GLY A 538 26.04 -1.76 10.73
C GLY A 538 26.64 -1.30 12.06
N LYS A 539 27.32 -2.21 12.79
CA LYS A 539 28.07 -1.88 14.01
C LYS A 539 29.21 -0.92 13.71
N TRP A 540 30.01 -1.17 12.68
CA TRP A 540 31.10 -0.28 12.26
C TRP A 540 30.59 1.14 12.04
N ARG A 541 29.51 1.30 11.28
CA ARG A 541 28.92 2.62 11.02
C ARG A 541 28.42 3.33 12.28
N ARG A 542 27.95 2.59 13.29
CA ARG A 542 27.50 3.16 14.58
C ARG A 542 28.67 3.62 15.43
N PHE A 543 29.74 2.82 15.49
CA PHE A 543 30.90 3.11 16.33
C PHE A 543 31.89 4.08 15.68
N HIS A 544 31.89 4.18 14.35
CA HIS A 544 32.71 5.13 13.63
C HIS A 544 31.94 6.43 13.38
N THR A 545 32.17 7.42 14.25
CA THR A 545 31.47 8.72 14.28
C THR A 545 31.59 9.56 13.00
N ARG A 546 32.52 9.23 12.10
CA ARG A 546 32.83 9.97 10.86
C ARG A 546 33.02 9.03 9.65
N ALA A 547 32.38 7.86 9.64
CA ALA A 547 32.55 6.88 8.57
C ALA A 547 32.26 7.48 7.17
N LYS A 548 33.20 7.33 6.24
CA LYS A 548 33.07 7.72 4.84
C LYS A 548 33.12 6.50 3.91
N LEU A 549 32.69 6.70 2.66
CA LEU A 549 32.81 5.69 1.61
C LEU A 549 34.27 5.29 1.35
N ASP A 550 35.18 6.27 1.37
CA ASP A 550 36.61 6.05 1.14
C ASP A 550 37.24 5.12 2.17
N ASP A 551 36.81 5.21 3.44
CA ASP A 551 37.28 4.36 4.53
C ASP A 551 36.93 2.88 4.27
N LEU A 552 35.70 2.63 3.82
CA LEU A 552 35.24 1.29 3.43
C LEU A 552 35.99 0.78 2.19
N MET A 553 36.24 1.67 1.22
CA MET A 553 37.00 1.31 0.01
C MET A 553 38.46 0.98 0.33
N GLN A 554 39.09 1.72 1.23
CA GLN A 554 40.46 1.47 1.68
C GLN A 554 40.57 0.15 2.45
N ALA A 555 39.60 -0.16 3.31
CA ALA A 555 39.55 -1.45 4.01
C ALA A 555 39.35 -2.63 3.04
N LEU A 556 38.56 -2.46 1.97
CA LEU A 556 38.44 -3.48 0.92
C LEU A 556 39.75 -3.68 0.14
N ARG A 557 40.51 -2.60 -0.08
CA ARG A 557 41.85 -2.69 -0.70
C ARG A 557 42.83 -3.45 0.19
N SER A 558 42.84 -3.20 1.50
CA SER A 558 43.78 -3.85 2.42
C SER A 558 43.53 -5.36 2.57
N ILE A 559 42.31 -5.83 2.33
CA ILE A 559 41.97 -7.26 2.29
C ILE A 559 42.01 -7.86 0.88
N ASN A 560 42.46 -7.10 -0.13
CA ASN A 560 42.56 -7.50 -1.55
C ASN A 560 41.22 -7.90 -2.21
N ARG A 561 40.08 -7.35 -1.76
CA ARG A 561 38.75 -7.56 -2.39
C ARG A 561 38.45 -6.53 -3.48
N LEU A 562 39.31 -6.53 -4.51
CA LEU A 562 39.23 -5.61 -5.66
C LEU A 562 37.99 -5.87 -6.54
N ASP A 563 37.45 -7.09 -6.50
CA ASP A 563 36.22 -7.50 -7.17
C ASP A 563 35.01 -6.68 -6.70
N ILE A 564 34.86 -6.49 -5.37
CA ILE A 564 33.76 -5.70 -4.80
C ILE A 564 33.95 -4.21 -5.09
N LEU A 565 35.19 -3.72 -5.03
CA LEU A 565 35.52 -2.33 -5.36
C LEU A 565 35.10 -1.95 -6.78
N GLN A 566 35.35 -2.82 -7.76
CA GLN A 566 34.89 -2.59 -9.13
C GLN A 566 33.36 -2.47 -9.23
N ILE A 567 32.61 -3.22 -8.42
CA ILE A 567 31.14 -3.14 -8.39
C ILE A 567 30.69 -1.82 -7.76
N ILE A 568 31.32 -1.37 -6.68
CA ILE A 568 31.06 -0.08 -6.03
C ILE A 568 31.37 1.06 -7.00
N ASP A 569 32.55 1.04 -7.64
CA ASP A 569 32.96 2.07 -8.59
C ASP A 569 31.98 2.18 -9.77
N ARG A 570 31.55 1.05 -10.34
CA ARG A 570 30.59 1.02 -11.45
C ARG A 570 29.20 1.52 -11.04
N ARG A 571 28.71 1.16 -9.85
CA ARG A 571 27.31 1.41 -9.45
C ARG A 571 27.09 2.69 -8.65
N ILE A 572 28.14 3.27 -8.07
CA ILE A 572 28.04 4.39 -7.14
C ILE A 572 28.91 5.57 -7.61
N VAL A 573 30.16 5.34 -8.01
CA VAL A 573 31.11 6.41 -8.36
C VAL A 573 30.97 6.85 -9.83
N LYS A 574 30.89 5.91 -10.77
CA LYS A 574 30.76 6.16 -12.22
C LYS A 574 29.36 6.25 -12.85
N PRO A 575 28.19 6.20 -12.15
CA PRO A 575 26.90 6.44 -12.80
C PRO A 575 26.74 7.85 -13.39
N LYS A 576 27.57 8.82 -12.95
CA LYS A 576 27.48 10.23 -13.34
C LYS A 576 28.31 10.62 -14.58
N GLN A 577 29.10 9.70 -15.15
CA GLN A 577 30.00 10.00 -16.28
C GLN A 577 29.60 9.34 -17.61
N SER A 578 28.51 8.56 -17.68
CA SER A 578 28.11 7.87 -18.92
C SER A 578 27.21 8.69 -19.85
N MET A 579 27.26 10.03 -19.80
CA MET A 579 26.48 10.90 -20.70
C MET A 579 27.34 11.78 -21.60
N ASN A 580 28.68 11.72 -21.56
CA ASN A 580 29.50 12.67 -22.31
C ASN A 580 30.63 12.15 -23.19
N ASP A 581 30.95 10.85 -23.24
CA ASP A 581 31.95 10.35 -24.19
C ASP A 581 31.46 9.05 -24.83
N ASN A 582 31.00 9.19 -26.08
CA ASN A 582 30.86 8.21 -27.17
C ASN A 582 29.57 8.49 -27.97
N GLN A 583 29.59 9.55 -28.77
CA GLN A 583 28.78 9.59 -29.99
C GLN A 583 29.38 8.57 -30.98
N GLU A 584 29.02 7.30 -30.82
CA GLU A 584 28.86 6.46 -32.00
C GLU A 584 27.49 6.79 -32.57
N GLU A 585 27.48 7.28 -33.80
CA GLU A 585 26.31 7.61 -34.58
C GLU A 585 25.47 6.33 -34.77
N ILE A 586 24.54 6.09 -33.84
CA ILE A 586 23.59 4.97 -33.95
C ILE A 586 22.68 5.28 -35.13
N ASP A 587 22.85 4.51 -36.21
CA ASP A 587 22.00 4.53 -37.41
C ASP A 587 20.53 4.65 -37.02
N PRO A 588 19.81 5.72 -37.44
CA PRO A 588 18.41 5.94 -37.09
C PRO A 588 17.51 4.76 -37.45
N ARG A 589 17.87 3.96 -38.46
CA ARG A 589 17.15 2.73 -38.82
C ARG A 589 17.25 1.66 -37.73
N LYS A 590 18.38 1.56 -37.05
CA LYS A 590 18.59 0.56 -35.98
C LYS A 590 17.75 0.90 -34.76
N LYS A 591 17.62 2.18 -34.43
CA LYS A 591 16.73 2.68 -33.37
C LYS A 591 15.26 2.46 -33.71
N GLU A 592 14.87 2.63 -34.97
CA GLU A 592 13.51 2.38 -35.44
C GLU A 592 13.16 0.88 -35.41
N ILE A 593 14.09 0.01 -35.79
CA ILE A 593 13.96 -1.45 -35.68
C ILE A 593 13.85 -1.91 -34.22
N GLU A 594 14.64 -1.32 -33.30
CA GLU A 594 14.52 -1.64 -31.88
C GLU A 594 13.18 -1.21 -31.27
N ASP A 595 12.66 -0.04 -31.66
CA ASP A 595 11.35 0.42 -31.21
C ASP A 595 10.21 -0.42 -31.79
N LEU A 596 10.33 -0.87 -33.04
CA LEU A 596 9.40 -1.82 -33.66
C LEU A 596 9.43 -3.17 -32.94
N ASN A 597 10.61 -3.71 -32.66
CA ASN A 597 10.76 -4.97 -31.93
C ASN A 597 10.21 -4.89 -30.49
N ARG A 598 10.38 -3.76 -29.79
CA ARG A 598 9.75 -3.54 -28.47
C ARG A 598 8.23 -3.49 -28.57
N LYS A 599 7.68 -2.83 -29.59
CA LYS A 599 6.23 -2.79 -29.82
C LYS A 599 5.68 -4.17 -30.15
N LEU A 600 6.38 -4.95 -30.98
CA LEU A 600 6.01 -6.30 -31.37
C LEU A 600 6.02 -7.25 -30.16
N ASN A 601 7.06 -7.20 -29.33
CA ASN A 601 7.16 -8.03 -28.12
C ASN A 601 6.05 -7.73 -27.10
N ARG A 602 5.69 -6.45 -26.92
CA ARG A 602 4.53 -6.06 -26.08
C ARG A 602 3.21 -6.57 -26.64
N LEU A 603 3.11 -6.69 -27.97
CA LEU A 603 1.92 -7.21 -28.64
C LEU A 603 1.84 -8.74 -28.47
N PHE A 604 2.96 -9.44 -28.61
CA PHE A 604 3.07 -10.87 -28.31
C PHE A 604 2.76 -11.19 -26.85
N GLU A 605 3.28 -10.42 -25.89
CA GLU A 605 2.91 -10.59 -24.47
C GLU A 605 1.41 -10.44 -24.25
N LYS A 606 0.77 -9.44 -24.86
CA LYS A 606 -0.69 -9.23 -24.73
C LYS A 606 -1.52 -10.37 -25.33
N ILE A 607 -1.06 -10.96 -26.44
CA ILE A 607 -1.66 -12.16 -27.04
C ILE A 607 -1.47 -13.36 -26.10
N HIS A 608 -0.28 -13.53 -25.54
CA HIS A 608 0.03 -14.65 -24.62
C HIS A 608 -0.75 -14.57 -23.30
N THR A 609 -0.99 -13.36 -22.79
CA THR A 609 -1.80 -13.15 -21.59
C THR A 609 -3.31 -13.20 -21.82
N GLY A 610 -3.76 -13.50 -23.06
CA GLY A 610 -5.18 -13.60 -23.40
C GLY A 610 -5.94 -12.26 -23.38
N VAL A 611 -5.21 -11.13 -23.39
CA VAL A 611 -5.80 -9.78 -23.35
C VAL A 611 -6.34 -9.37 -24.73
N ILE A 612 -5.87 -10.02 -25.79
CA ILE A 612 -6.35 -9.86 -27.17
C ILE A 612 -6.73 -11.26 -27.67
N THR A 613 -7.98 -11.47 -28.09
CA THR A 613 -8.38 -12.74 -28.70
C THR A 613 -7.99 -12.75 -30.17
N VAL A 614 -7.72 -13.93 -30.75
CA VAL A 614 -7.29 -14.09 -32.15
C VAL A 614 -8.32 -13.54 -33.16
N HIS A 615 -9.54 -13.20 -32.73
CA HIS A 615 -10.55 -12.54 -33.56
C HIS A 615 -10.39 -11.01 -33.64
N ASP A 616 -9.63 -10.37 -32.76
CA ASP A 616 -9.45 -8.91 -32.74
C ASP A 616 -8.34 -8.40 -33.69
N THR A 617 -7.61 -9.30 -34.36
CA THR A 617 -6.50 -8.93 -35.26
C THR A 617 -6.92 -8.37 -36.61
N TYR A 618 -8.22 -8.28 -36.92
CA TYR A 618 -8.71 -7.74 -38.20
C TYR A 618 -8.76 -6.21 -38.30
N VAL A 619 -8.47 -5.47 -37.22
CA VAL A 619 -8.62 -3.99 -37.21
C VAL A 619 -7.32 -3.22 -37.51
N TYR A 620 -6.17 -3.89 -37.68
CA TYR A 620 -4.88 -3.22 -37.93
C TYR A 620 -4.27 -3.50 -39.31
N SER A 621 -5.06 -3.46 -40.39
CA SER A 621 -4.56 -3.50 -41.78
C SER A 621 -4.45 -2.12 -42.46
N LYS A 622 -4.47 -1.01 -41.71
CA LYS A 622 -4.19 0.34 -42.24
C LYS A 622 -2.85 0.90 -41.76
N ILE A 623 -1.77 0.17 -41.99
CA ILE A 623 -0.42 0.73 -42.09
C ILE A 623 0.18 0.11 -43.35
N GLY A 624 0.46 0.97 -44.33
CA GLY A 624 0.73 0.60 -45.72
C GLY A 624 1.88 -0.40 -45.90
N LEU A 625 1.51 -1.65 -46.16
CA LEU A 625 2.31 -2.63 -46.85
C LEU A 625 1.49 -3.14 -48.03
N ASP A 626 2.11 -3.18 -49.20
CA ASP A 626 1.48 -3.55 -50.47
C ASP A 626 0.71 -4.88 -50.39
N PRO A 627 -0.42 -5.01 -51.12
CA PRO A 627 -1.21 -6.23 -51.11
C PRO A 627 -0.45 -7.36 -51.84
N LEU A 628 -0.01 -8.37 -51.07
CA LEU A 628 0.37 -9.67 -51.63
C LEU A 628 -0.84 -10.28 -52.34
N GLN A 629 -0.65 -10.63 -53.62
CA GLN A 629 -1.70 -11.22 -54.46
C GLN A 629 -2.21 -12.56 -53.90
N PRO A 630 -3.51 -12.85 -53.99
CA PRO A 630 -4.06 -14.11 -53.51
C PRO A 630 -3.66 -15.28 -54.41
N VAL A 631 -3.10 -16.32 -53.79
CA VAL A 631 -2.92 -17.63 -54.39
C VAL A 631 -4.30 -18.21 -54.74
N ARG A 632 -4.51 -18.48 -56.03
CA ARG A 632 -5.72 -19.09 -56.58
C ARG A 632 -6.03 -20.40 -55.86
N LYS A 633 -7.17 -20.49 -55.17
CA LYS A 633 -7.78 -21.76 -54.78
C LYS A 633 -8.63 -22.29 -55.93
N HIS A 634 -8.37 -23.55 -56.31
CA HIS A 634 -9.14 -24.34 -57.26
C HIS A 634 -10.64 -24.37 -56.92
N ARG A 635 -11.48 -24.17 -57.95
CA ARG A 635 -12.91 -24.54 -57.94
C ARG A 635 -13.03 -26.08 -57.96
N PRO A 636 -13.92 -26.69 -57.17
CA PRO A 636 -14.49 -27.98 -57.50
C PRO A 636 -15.66 -27.79 -58.48
N LEU A 637 -15.67 -28.62 -59.52
CA LEU A 637 -16.80 -28.91 -60.40
C LEU A 637 -17.73 -29.92 -59.69
N VAL A 638 -19.01 -29.61 -59.53
CA VAL A 638 -20.11 -30.59 -59.41
C VAL A 638 -21.38 -29.91 -59.97
N MET A 639 -21.89 -30.34 -61.13
CA MET A 639 -23.19 -31.05 -61.35
C MET A 639 -24.32 -30.51 -60.44
N HIS A 640 -25.42 -29.94 -60.92
CA HIS A 640 -26.30 -30.29 -62.04
C HIS A 640 -26.87 -29.03 -62.71
#